data_AF-A0A1Z9PXX2-F1
#
_entry.id   AF-A0A1Z9PXX2-F1
#
_cell.length_a   1.000
_cell.length_b   1.000
_cell.length_c   1.000
_cell.angle_alpha   90.00
_cell.angle_beta   90.00
_cell.angle_gamma   90.00
#
_symmetry.space_group_name_H-M   'P 1'
#
loop_
_entity.id
_entity.type
_entity.pdbx_description
1 polymer ?
#
loop_
_entity_poly.entity_id
_entity_poly.type
_entity_poly.pdbx_seq_one_letter_code
_entity_poly.pdbx_strand_id
1 'polypeptide(L)'
;MNFEPNKKIIEKLLKNFNKKNYSELRQQILILQIEYPKSIFLLNLLGATNNLLNNFEEAINCFKKIIKLNKNFSDAYYNLGIIYKTINKTEESIKNYTECIKIDPKKFEAYNNLGNIYRDKDNIEKAIDKYLQCLEINPNYLIALQNFGICLQSFYFKNRSNLIDKHIINLLKQDKILRPVDIINSLISYLYLNSEFLEIIQKIEILEKEYSIEELVDKILNIKILICLLKITPITDLKIEKILKHLRKGILLNINSIKNKNSSLKLINAIAKQCFINEYLYSIDSNEEKALKELENKILNNYNKRNFYEHKLEIACLAAYNSLNTYKWSNKIHNVNEISDLVNQQIKEPKLEELLRNKILYKEINDEVSLKVKDQYENNPYPRWTKIALNSKPNKVLNFINNYNLNCEKTKLKNWNNINILVAGCGTGQHAITTATKYENSFVTAIDLSSKSLSYAKRKADELEIKNIDFIQMDILDLKNYGKNFEIIESVGVLHHMDDPYNGWQTLSNILKPHGLMMIGLYSKIARQHIKKIRSNIKKINKQITNENIKLFREEIIISNDNNYKLIKESPDFYSLSSLRDLLFHVKEHTFSIPEISKNLNKLNLKFCGFENKITLKLFKQIYDNKKDLYNLDIWDEFENSNSRIFAGMYQFWCQKI
;
A
#
# COMPACT_ATOMS: atom_id res chain seq x y z
N MET A 1 19.94 -46.42 -29.58
CA MET A 1 18.56 -46.49 -29.04
C MET A 1 18.09 -45.07 -28.74
N ASN A 2 16.91 -44.67 -29.22
CA ASN A 2 16.33 -43.38 -28.83
C ASN A 2 16.02 -43.39 -27.34
N PHE A 3 16.72 -42.55 -26.58
CA PHE A 3 16.49 -42.40 -25.14
C PHE A 3 15.22 -41.61 -24.82
N GLU A 4 14.61 -41.00 -25.83
CA GLU A 4 13.44 -40.13 -25.71
C GLU A 4 12.27 -40.64 -26.59
N PRO A 5 11.02 -40.46 -26.13
CA PRO A 5 9.83 -40.72 -26.97
C PRO A 5 9.81 -39.83 -28.21
N ASN A 6 9.08 -40.26 -29.24
CA ASN A 6 8.90 -39.43 -30.43
C ASN A 6 8.10 -38.14 -30.13
N LYS A 7 8.22 -37.15 -31.02
CA LYS A 7 7.60 -35.82 -30.87
C LYS A 7 6.08 -35.87 -30.65
N LYS A 8 5.36 -36.78 -31.34
CA LYS A 8 3.90 -36.93 -31.21
C LYS A 8 3.50 -37.36 -29.79
N ILE A 9 4.26 -38.28 -29.19
CA ILE A 9 4.03 -38.72 -27.81
C ILE A 9 4.28 -37.56 -26.83
N ILE A 10 5.40 -36.85 -27.00
CA ILE A 10 5.76 -35.69 -26.16
C ILE A 10 4.66 -34.61 -26.21
N GLU A 11 4.20 -34.24 -27.40
CA GLU A 11 3.14 -33.24 -27.57
C GLU A 11 1.82 -33.67 -26.90
N LYS A 12 1.46 -34.96 -27.00
CA LYS A 12 0.27 -35.50 -26.33
C LYS A 12 0.39 -35.40 -24.81
N LEU A 13 1.54 -35.74 -24.24
CA LEU A 13 1.78 -35.65 -22.79
C LEU A 13 1.72 -34.19 -22.30
N LEU A 14 2.34 -33.25 -23.02
CA LEU A 14 2.27 -31.82 -22.69
C LEU A 14 0.84 -31.29 -22.77
N LYS A 15 0.06 -31.70 -23.77
CA LYS A 15 -1.36 -31.35 -23.87
C LYS A 15 -2.16 -31.85 -22.67
N ASN A 16 -1.90 -33.08 -22.22
CA ASN A 16 -2.55 -33.64 -21.02
C ASN A 16 -2.11 -32.94 -19.73
N PHE A 17 -0.84 -32.56 -19.61
CA PHE A 17 -0.33 -31.75 -18.49
C PHE A 17 -1.05 -30.40 -18.42
N ASN A 18 -1.24 -29.74 -19.55
CA ASN A 18 -1.95 -28.47 -19.65
C ASN A 18 -3.46 -28.59 -19.32
N LYS A 19 -4.06 -29.76 -19.54
CA LYS A 19 -5.44 -30.07 -19.12
C LYS A 19 -5.59 -30.31 -17.61
N LYS A 20 -4.50 -30.35 -16.85
CA LYS A 20 -4.47 -30.59 -15.39
C LYS A 20 -4.99 -31.96 -14.94
N ASN A 21 -5.06 -32.94 -15.85
CA ASN A 21 -5.42 -34.33 -15.54
C ASN A 21 -4.19 -35.09 -15.01
N TYR A 22 -3.64 -34.66 -13.89
CA TYR A 22 -2.32 -35.12 -13.40
C TYR A 22 -2.29 -36.60 -13.02
N SER A 23 -3.38 -37.17 -12.49
CA SER A 23 -3.44 -38.59 -12.11
C SER A 23 -3.36 -39.53 -13.32
N GLU A 24 -4.12 -39.24 -14.37
CA GLU A 24 -4.11 -40.00 -15.62
C GLU A 24 -2.76 -39.82 -16.35
N LEU A 25 -2.28 -38.58 -16.42
CA LEU A 25 -0.99 -38.27 -17.00
C LEU A 25 0.15 -39.05 -16.31
N ARG A 26 0.14 -39.13 -14.98
CA ARG A 26 1.12 -39.89 -14.21
C ARG A 26 1.15 -41.36 -14.64
N GLN A 27 0.00 -42.00 -14.80
CA GLN A 27 -0.09 -43.40 -15.25
C GLN A 27 0.49 -43.57 -16.67
N GLN A 28 0.15 -42.67 -17.59
CA GLN A 28 0.68 -42.69 -18.96
C GLN A 28 2.22 -42.55 -18.98
N ILE A 29 2.77 -41.64 -18.18
CA ILE A 29 4.22 -41.44 -18.09
C ILE A 29 4.91 -42.69 -17.51
N LEU A 30 4.33 -43.31 -16.46
CA LEU A 30 4.90 -44.52 -15.85
C LEU A 30 5.02 -45.69 -16.83
N ILE A 31 4.04 -45.88 -17.71
CA ILE A 31 4.08 -46.91 -18.77
C ILE A 31 5.23 -46.60 -19.74
N LEU A 32 5.30 -45.37 -20.24
CA LEU A 32 6.36 -44.95 -21.16
C LEU A 32 7.75 -44.98 -20.53
N GLN A 33 7.85 -44.82 -19.20
CA GLN A 33 9.11 -44.90 -18.47
C GLN A 33 9.71 -46.33 -18.50
N ILE A 34 8.89 -47.36 -18.74
CA ILE A 34 9.37 -48.74 -18.93
C ILE A 34 10.11 -48.85 -20.26
N GLU A 35 9.55 -48.27 -21.33
CA GLU A 35 10.14 -48.26 -22.67
C GLU A 35 11.34 -47.30 -22.78
N TYR A 36 11.28 -46.17 -22.07
CA TYR A 36 12.29 -45.11 -22.10
C TYR A 36 12.84 -44.79 -20.69
N PRO A 37 13.55 -45.73 -20.02
CA PRO A 37 13.92 -45.60 -18.60
C PRO A 37 14.93 -44.50 -18.29
N LYS A 38 15.67 -44.02 -19.30
CA LYS A 38 16.65 -42.93 -19.19
C LYS A 38 16.18 -41.60 -19.81
N SER A 39 14.91 -41.52 -20.23
CA SER A 39 14.34 -40.27 -20.77
C SER A 39 14.33 -39.19 -19.68
N ILE A 40 15.10 -38.13 -19.91
CA ILE A 40 15.14 -36.97 -19.02
C ILE A 40 13.81 -36.23 -19.10
N PHE A 41 13.21 -36.15 -20.30
CA PHE A 41 11.90 -35.53 -20.49
C PHE A 41 10.81 -36.21 -19.65
N LEU A 42 10.68 -37.55 -19.73
CA LEU A 42 9.68 -38.30 -18.97
C LEU A 42 9.94 -38.22 -17.47
N LEU A 43 11.20 -38.34 -17.01
CA LEU A 43 11.53 -38.17 -15.60
C LEU A 43 11.18 -36.77 -15.09
N ASN A 44 11.41 -35.72 -15.90
CA ASN A 44 11.14 -34.34 -15.53
C ASN A 44 9.63 -34.10 -15.43
N LEU A 45 8.88 -34.59 -16.42
CA LEU A 45 7.43 -34.49 -16.44
C LEU A 45 6.78 -35.31 -15.32
N LEU A 46 7.29 -36.52 -15.04
CA LEU A 46 6.83 -37.36 -13.92
C LEU A 46 7.12 -36.68 -12.58
N GLY A 47 8.31 -36.12 -12.40
CA GLY A 47 8.70 -35.37 -11.21
C GLY A 47 7.78 -34.17 -10.97
N ALA A 48 7.54 -33.36 -12.01
CA ALA A 48 6.62 -32.21 -11.93
C ALA A 48 5.18 -32.64 -11.63
N THR A 49 4.71 -33.72 -12.26
CA THR A 49 3.36 -34.27 -12.05
C THR A 49 3.19 -34.79 -10.62
N ASN A 50 4.17 -35.53 -10.08
CA ASN A 50 4.15 -36.00 -8.71
C ASN A 50 4.15 -34.83 -7.70
N ASN A 51 4.94 -33.78 -7.96
CA ASN A 51 4.91 -32.58 -7.12
C ASN A 51 3.51 -31.93 -7.07
N LEU A 52 2.83 -31.82 -8.22
CA LEU A 52 1.47 -31.26 -8.30
C LEU A 52 0.42 -32.15 -7.61
N LEU A 53 0.70 -33.45 -7.49
CA LEU A 53 -0.12 -34.41 -6.74
C LEU A 53 0.27 -34.49 -5.25
N ASN A 54 1.24 -33.69 -4.77
CA ASN A 54 1.84 -33.76 -3.44
C ASN A 54 2.56 -35.08 -3.10
N ASN A 55 2.92 -35.86 -4.13
CA ASN A 55 3.76 -37.07 -4.01
C ASN A 55 5.24 -36.66 -3.99
N PHE A 56 5.66 -36.01 -2.91
CA PHE A 56 6.95 -35.32 -2.85
C PHE A 56 8.15 -36.27 -2.91
N GLU A 57 8.06 -37.45 -2.31
CA GLU A 57 9.15 -38.43 -2.30
C GLU A 57 9.45 -38.96 -3.70
N GLU A 58 8.41 -39.33 -4.45
CA GLU A 58 8.53 -39.78 -5.84
C GLU A 58 9.05 -38.67 -6.74
N ALA A 59 8.58 -37.43 -6.53
CA ALA A 59 9.07 -36.26 -7.27
C ALA A 59 10.57 -36.05 -7.03
N ILE A 60 11.02 -36.07 -5.76
CA ILE A 60 12.43 -35.97 -5.39
C ILE A 60 13.24 -37.08 -6.06
N ASN A 61 12.74 -38.31 -6.06
CA ASN A 61 13.43 -39.45 -6.66
C ASN A 61 13.62 -39.28 -8.17
N CYS A 62 12.60 -38.75 -8.87
CA CYS A 62 12.68 -38.46 -10.30
C CYS A 62 13.78 -37.42 -10.60
N PHE A 63 13.80 -36.29 -9.88
CA PHE A 63 14.80 -35.25 -10.10
C PHE A 63 16.22 -35.69 -9.69
N LYS A 64 16.37 -36.48 -8.63
CA LYS A 64 17.67 -37.09 -8.28
C LYS A 64 18.16 -38.05 -9.37
N LYS A 65 17.27 -38.81 -10.02
CA LYS A 65 17.62 -39.64 -11.19
C LYS A 65 18.09 -38.79 -12.36
N ILE A 66 17.42 -37.67 -12.65
CA ILE A 66 17.86 -36.73 -13.69
C ILE A 66 19.26 -36.22 -13.40
N ILE A 67 19.54 -35.78 -12.16
CA ILE A 67 20.88 -35.28 -11.77
C ILE A 67 21.95 -36.36 -11.93
N LYS A 68 21.63 -37.63 -11.66
CA LYS A 68 22.55 -38.76 -11.91
C LYS A 68 22.83 -38.97 -13.40
N LEU A 69 21.83 -38.77 -14.27
CA LEU A 69 21.96 -38.91 -15.73
C LEU A 69 22.65 -37.69 -16.37
N ASN A 70 22.35 -36.49 -15.86
CA ASN A 70 22.89 -35.22 -16.34
C ASN A 70 23.00 -34.22 -15.18
N LYS A 71 24.22 -34.03 -14.66
CA LYS A 71 24.52 -33.09 -13.57
C LYS A 71 24.34 -31.61 -13.95
N ASN A 72 24.28 -31.29 -15.24
CA ASN A 72 24.14 -29.92 -15.74
C ASN A 72 22.68 -29.58 -16.11
N PHE A 73 21.71 -30.40 -15.68
CA PHE A 73 20.28 -30.13 -15.91
C PHE A 73 19.71 -29.22 -14.81
N SER A 74 19.82 -27.90 -14.98
CA SER A 74 19.46 -26.88 -13.98
C SER A 74 18.02 -26.99 -13.47
N ASP A 75 17.06 -27.38 -14.33
CA ASP A 75 15.64 -27.51 -13.98
C ASP A 75 15.38 -28.59 -12.92
N ALA A 76 16.19 -29.66 -12.87
CA ALA A 76 16.05 -30.68 -11.82
C ALA A 76 16.41 -30.12 -10.44
N TYR A 77 17.49 -29.32 -10.37
CA TYR A 77 17.87 -28.61 -9.13
C TYR A 77 16.82 -27.57 -8.75
N TYR A 78 16.32 -26.79 -9.71
CA TYR A 78 15.25 -25.81 -9.45
C TYR A 78 14.01 -26.48 -8.85
N ASN A 79 13.54 -27.58 -9.45
CA ASN A 79 12.35 -28.29 -8.98
C ASN A 79 12.56 -28.97 -7.63
N LEU A 80 13.76 -29.52 -7.36
CA LEU A 80 14.12 -29.98 -6.00
C LEU A 80 14.07 -28.83 -4.99
N GLY A 81 14.58 -27.65 -5.36
CA GLY A 81 14.50 -26.44 -4.54
C GLY A 81 13.07 -26.09 -4.16
N ILE A 82 12.13 -26.15 -5.12
CA ILE A 82 10.70 -25.92 -4.88
C ILE A 82 10.15 -26.95 -3.89
N ILE A 83 10.36 -28.23 -4.14
CA ILE A 83 9.80 -29.31 -3.31
C ILE A 83 10.33 -29.21 -1.88
N TYR A 84 11.64 -29.04 -1.71
CA TYR A 84 12.25 -28.91 -0.39
C TYR A 84 11.72 -27.70 0.38
N LYS A 85 11.45 -26.58 -0.31
CA LYS A 85 10.79 -25.42 0.32
C LYS A 85 9.37 -25.79 0.80
N THR A 86 8.58 -26.46 -0.03
CA THR A 86 7.20 -26.86 0.31
C THR A 86 7.13 -27.76 1.54
N ILE A 87 8.11 -28.65 1.72
CA ILE A 87 8.19 -29.54 2.89
C ILE A 87 9.03 -28.97 4.04
N ASN A 88 9.29 -27.65 4.05
CA ASN A 88 10.05 -26.93 5.08
C ASN A 88 11.49 -27.41 5.31
N LYS A 89 12.12 -28.02 4.30
CA LYS A 89 13.55 -28.37 4.27
C LYS A 89 14.37 -27.24 3.67
N THR A 90 14.50 -26.17 4.45
CA THR A 90 15.01 -24.88 3.98
C THR A 90 16.46 -24.93 3.49
N GLU A 91 17.36 -25.65 4.17
CA GLU A 91 18.77 -25.70 3.80
C GLU A 91 18.98 -26.51 2.50
N GLU A 92 18.27 -27.62 2.33
CA GLU A 92 18.26 -28.37 1.08
C GLU A 92 17.69 -27.55 -0.08
N SER A 93 16.66 -26.74 0.19
CA SER A 93 16.11 -25.83 -0.82
C SER A 93 17.15 -24.80 -1.27
N ILE A 94 17.84 -24.14 -0.33
CA ILE A 94 18.91 -23.18 -0.61
C ILE A 94 20.02 -23.83 -1.44
N LYS A 95 20.48 -25.02 -1.03
CA LYS A 95 21.52 -25.77 -1.74
C LYS A 95 21.12 -26.02 -3.19
N ASN A 96 19.91 -26.52 -3.42
CA ASN A 96 19.45 -26.85 -4.76
C ASN A 96 19.26 -25.60 -5.65
N TYR A 97 18.69 -24.51 -5.14
CA TYR A 97 18.63 -23.27 -5.92
C TYR A 97 20.01 -22.68 -6.22
N THR A 98 20.95 -22.79 -5.28
CA THR A 98 22.34 -22.33 -5.49
C THR A 98 23.03 -23.14 -6.59
N GLU A 99 22.87 -24.47 -6.60
CA GLU A 99 23.40 -25.30 -7.69
C GLU A 99 22.70 -25.00 -9.03
N CYS A 100 21.39 -24.78 -9.04
CA CYS A 100 20.65 -24.35 -10.22
C CYS A 100 21.25 -23.08 -10.84
N ILE A 101 21.53 -22.06 -10.00
CA ILE A 101 22.13 -20.79 -10.41
C ILE A 101 23.57 -20.96 -10.92
N LYS A 102 24.36 -21.85 -10.31
CA LYS A 102 25.73 -22.14 -10.80
C LYS A 102 25.72 -22.73 -12.20
N ILE A 103 24.75 -23.59 -12.49
CA ILE A 103 24.60 -24.26 -13.79
C ILE A 103 23.98 -23.32 -14.83
N ASP A 104 22.93 -22.59 -14.45
CA ASP A 104 22.23 -21.62 -15.28
C ASP A 104 22.08 -20.27 -14.55
N PRO A 105 23.06 -19.37 -14.72
CA PRO A 105 23.02 -18.03 -14.12
C PRO A 105 21.88 -17.15 -14.65
N LYS A 106 21.17 -17.55 -15.72
CA LYS A 106 20.02 -16.80 -16.26
C LYS A 106 18.68 -17.26 -15.69
N LYS A 107 18.66 -18.28 -14.81
CA LYS A 107 17.45 -18.77 -14.13
C LYS A 107 16.99 -17.80 -13.03
N PHE A 108 16.42 -16.66 -13.41
CA PHE A 108 16.02 -15.60 -12.50
C PHE A 108 15.00 -16.06 -11.43
N GLU A 109 14.16 -17.06 -11.73
CA GLU A 109 13.19 -17.59 -10.75
C GLU A 109 13.88 -18.23 -9.53
N ALA A 110 15.06 -18.84 -9.72
CA ALA A 110 15.83 -19.41 -8.61
C ALA A 110 16.33 -18.31 -7.66
N TYR A 111 16.78 -17.18 -8.19
CA TYR A 111 17.17 -16.01 -7.40
C TYR A 111 15.98 -15.46 -6.60
N ASN A 112 14.82 -15.27 -7.24
CA ASN A 112 13.61 -14.84 -6.52
C ASN A 112 13.19 -15.83 -5.42
N ASN A 113 13.29 -17.13 -5.65
CA ASN A 113 12.94 -18.13 -4.65
C ASN A 113 13.94 -18.16 -3.47
N LEU A 114 15.24 -17.98 -3.74
CA LEU A 114 16.23 -17.75 -2.68
C LEU A 114 15.96 -16.48 -1.90
N GLY A 115 15.61 -15.38 -2.57
CA GLY A 115 15.22 -14.13 -1.91
C GLY A 115 14.04 -14.33 -0.96
N ASN A 116 13.03 -15.11 -1.37
CA ASN A 116 11.90 -15.46 -0.52
C ASN A 116 12.35 -16.24 0.72
N ILE A 117 13.23 -17.23 0.55
CA ILE A 117 13.76 -18.00 1.67
C ILE A 117 14.53 -17.11 2.65
N TYR A 118 15.40 -16.22 2.16
CA TYR A 118 16.12 -15.30 3.04
C TYR A 118 15.19 -14.32 3.76
N ARG A 119 14.14 -13.83 3.09
CA ARG A 119 13.12 -13.00 3.74
C ARG A 119 12.38 -13.78 4.83
N ASP A 120 12.01 -15.03 4.57
CA ASP A 120 11.33 -15.89 5.53
C ASP A 120 12.24 -16.23 6.74
N LYS A 121 13.57 -16.24 6.53
CA LYS A 121 14.62 -16.32 7.58
C LYS A 121 14.99 -14.95 8.20
N ASP A 122 14.23 -13.90 7.90
CA ASP A 122 14.46 -12.52 8.38
C ASP A 122 15.81 -11.89 7.95
N ASN A 123 16.51 -12.50 7.00
CA ASN A 123 17.73 -11.94 6.41
C ASN A 123 17.37 -11.04 5.23
N ILE A 124 16.83 -9.86 5.54
CA ILE A 124 16.29 -8.91 4.56
C ILE A 124 17.37 -8.42 3.59
N GLU A 125 18.61 -8.21 4.05
CA GLU A 125 19.71 -7.77 3.20
C GLU A 125 20.05 -8.79 2.11
N LYS A 126 20.19 -10.08 2.47
CA LYS A 126 20.39 -11.15 1.48
C LYS A 126 19.18 -11.35 0.59
N ALA A 127 17.97 -11.13 1.11
CA ALA A 127 16.76 -11.20 0.31
C ALA A 127 16.77 -10.13 -0.79
N ILE A 128 17.08 -8.88 -0.43
CA ILE A 128 17.22 -7.76 -1.37
C ILE A 128 18.28 -8.06 -2.42
N ASP A 129 19.48 -8.52 -2.03
CA ASP A 129 20.54 -8.91 -2.98
C ASP A 129 20.03 -9.92 -4.02
N LYS A 130 19.34 -10.98 -3.58
CA LYS A 130 18.83 -12.01 -4.48
C LYS A 130 17.69 -11.50 -5.37
N TYR A 131 16.81 -10.63 -4.89
CA TYR A 131 15.81 -10.00 -5.75
C TYR A 131 16.43 -9.06 -6.77
N LEU A 132 17.45 -8.29 -6.40
CA LEU A 132 18.17 -7.42 -7.34
C LEU A 132 18.88 -8.25 -8.42
N GLN A 133 19.52 -9.36 -8.06
CA GLN A 133 20.10 -10.30 -9.05
C GLN A 133 19.04 -10.87 -10.00
N CYS A 134 17.86 -11.22 -9.49
CA CYS A 134 16.72 -11.62 -10.32
C CYS A 134 16.31 -10.50 -11.30
N LEU A 135 16.26 -9.25 -10.83
CA LEU A 135 15.83 -8.10 -11.63
C LEU A 135 16.91 -7.60 -12.61
N GLU A 136 18.18 -7.90 -12.38
CA GLU A 136 19.22 -7.67 -13.39
C GLU A 136 19.04 -8.57 -14.61
N ILE A 137 18.61 -9.83 -14.39
CA ILE A 137 18.35 -10.78 -15.47
C ILE A 137 17.00 -10.49 -16.14
N ASN A 138 15.96 -10.22 -15.34
CA ASN A 138 14.62 -9.87 -15.84
C ASN A 138 14.06 -8.64 -15.11
N PRO A 139 14.33 -7.42 -15.61
CA PRO A 139 13.93 -6.16 -14.96
C PRO A 139 12.42 -5.98 -14.78
N ASN A 140 11.61 -6.69 -15.57
CA ASN A 140 10.15 -6.56 -15.55
C ASN A 140 9.46 -7.73 -14.83
N TYR A 141 10.21 -8.57 -14.10
CA TYR A 141 9.61 -9.65 -13.32
C TYR A 141 8.87 -9.09 -12.09
N LEU A 142 7.57 -8.85 -12.26
CA LEU A 142 6.71 -8.18 -11.27
C LEU A 142 6.73 -8.84 -9.88
N ILE A 143 6.87 -10.16 -9.81
CA ILE A 143 6.94 -10.90 -8.53
C ILE A 143 8.19 -10.51 -7.74
N ALA A 144 9.35 -10.42 -8.39
CA ALA A 144 10.58 -9.99 -7.71
C ALA A 144 10.54 -8.50 -7.35
N LEU A 145 9.96 -7.63 -8.20
CA LEU A 145 9.74 -6.22 -7.86
C LEU A 145 8.84 -6.08 -6.62
N GLN A 146 7.73 -6.82 -6.56
CA GLN A 146 6.83 -6.80 -5.41
C GLN A 146 7.55 -7.29 -4.14
N ASN A 147 8.29 -8.40 -4.24
CA ASN A 147 9.05 -8.93 -3.11
C ASN A 147 10.16 -7.98 -2.64
N PHE A 148 10.84 -7.31 -3.57
CA PHE A 148 11.80 -6.25 -3.27
C PHE A 148 11.12 -5.09 -2.53
N GLY A 149 9.98 -4.61 -3.04
CA GLY A 149 9.18 -3.57 -2.38
C GLY A 149 8.73 -3.95 -0.96
N ILE A 150 8.31 -5.20 -0.74
CA ILE A 150 7.96 -5.72 0.60
C ILE A 150 9.17 -5.65 1.54
N CYS A 151 10.37 -6.04 1.07
CA CYS A 151 11.58 -5.93 1.88
C CYS A 151 11.90 -4.48 2.26
N LEU A 152 11.66 -3.52 1.37
CA LEU A 152 11.89 -2.11 1.67
C LEU A 152 10.97 -1.56 2.77
N GLN A 153 9.82 -2.18 3.06
CA GLN A 153 8.90 -1.67 4.09
C GLN A 153 9.51 -1.63 5.49
N SER A 154 10.51 -2.48 5.76
CA SER A 154 11.17 -2.57 7.06
C SER A 154 12.71 -2.49 6.96
N PHE A 155 13.24 -2.03 5.82
CA PHE A 155 14.68 -1.97 5.59
C PHE A 155 15.21 -0.55 5.71
N TYR A 156 16.32 -0.38 6.42
CA TYR A 156 17.06 0.88 6.47
C TYR A 156 18.38 0.72 5.75
N PHE A 157 18.62 1.56 4.75
CA PHE A 157 19.84 1.49 3.97
C PHE A 157 21.04 2.01 4.77
N LYS A 158 22.17 1.30 4.66
CA LYS A 158 23.46 1.72 5.24
C LYS A 158 24.46 2.16 4.18
N ASN A 159 24.30 1.67 2.95
CA ASN A 159 25.18 1.91 1.82
C ASN A 159 24.37 2.21 0.55
N ARG A 160 24.96 2.98 -0.37
CA ARG A 160 24.36 3.33 -1.65
C ARG A 160 24.95 2.49 -2.80
N SER A 161 24.15 2.16 -3.80
CA SER A 161 24.61 1.53 -5.04
C SER A 161 23.78 1.96 -6.24
N ASN A 162 24.43 2.35 -7.34
CA ASN A 162 23.75 2.77 -8.57
C ASN A 162 22.83 1.68 -9.16
N LEU A 163 23.13 0.39 -8.89
CA LEU A 163 22.29 -0.72 -9.29
C LEU A 163 20.90 -0.64 -8.65
N ILE A 164 20.87 -0.25 -7.38
CA ILE A 164 19.64 -0.15 -6.58
C ILE A 164 18.78 1.01 -7.09
N ASP A 165 19.39 2.15 -7.49
CA ASP A 165 18.66 3.33 -7.99
C ASP A 165 17.73 2.99 -9.15
N LYS A 166 18.21 2.22 -10.14
CA LYS A 166 17.42 1.81 -11.31
C LYS A 166 16.20 0.98 -10.90
N HIS A 167 16.38 0.04 -9.98
CA HIS A 167 15.30 -0.85 -9.52
C HIS A 167 14.30 -0.14 -8.62
N ILE A 168 14.75 0.79 -7.76
CA ILE A 168 13.85 1.67 -7.00
C ILE A 168 13.00 2.50 -7.97
N ILE A 169 13.60 3.13 -8.98
CA ILE A 169 12.84 3.93 -9.95
C ILE A 169 11.85 3.05 -10.72
N ASN A 170 12.24 1.84 -11.12
CA ASN A 170 11.33 0.91 -11.78
C ASN A 170 10.16 0.51 -10.87
N LEU A 171 10.46 0.17 -9.62
CA LEU A 171 9.49 -0.16 -8.58
C LEU A 171 8.47 0.99 -8.38
N LEU A 172 8.94 2.23 -8.26
CA LEU A 172 8.09 3.42 -8.07
C LEU A 172 7.24 3.77 -9.30
N LYS A 173 7.59 3.28 -10.50
CA LYS A 173 6.79 3.46 -11.72
C LYS A 173 5.59 2.51 -11.80
N GLN A 174 5.63 1.37 -11.09
CA GLN A 174 4.53 0.40 -11.11
C GLN A 174 3.34 0.90 -10.26
N ASP A 175 2.11 0.76 -10.76
CA ASP A 175 0.93 1.35 -10.10
C ASP A 175 0.20 0.40 -9.14
N LYS A 176 0.38 -0.92 -9.34
CA LYS A 176 -0.45 -1.97 -8.73
C LYS A 176 0.30 -2.87 -7.73
N ILE A 177 1.60 -2.68 -7.51
CA ILE A 177 2.41 -3.65 -6.73
C ILE A 177 2.78 -3.20 -5.32
N LEU A 178 2.68 -1.90 -5.01
CA LEU A 178 3.08 -1.36 -3.70
C LEU A 178 2.31 -0.07 -3.37
N ARG A 179 2.18 0.23 -2.07
CA ARG A 179 1.78 1.55 -1.59
C ARG A 179 3.04 2.35 -1.23
N PRO A 180 3.28 3.53 -1.84
CA PRO A 180 4.54 4.25 -1.63
C PRO A 180 4.78 4.67 -0.18
N VAL A 181 3.70 4.96 0.56
CA VAL A 181 3.75 5.27 2.00
C VAL A 181 4.37 4.14 2.83
N ASP A 182 4.28 2.89 2.37
CA ASP A 182 4.85 1.75 3.11
C ASP A 182 6.38 1.69 3.00
N ILE A 183 7.00 2.33 2.00
CA ILE A 183 8.45 2.27 1.75
C ILE A 183 9.15 3.63 1.88
N ILE A 184 8.40 4.70 2.15
CA ILE A 184 8.93 6.07 2.14
C ILE A 184 10.07 6.27 3.13
N ASN A 185 9.96 5.74 4.35
CA ASN A 185 11.01 5.87 5.36
C ASN A 185 12.32 5.19 4.95
N SER A 186 12.22 4.01 4.32
CA SER A 186 13.37 3.30 3.75
C SER A 186 14.05 4.14 2.66
N LEU A 187 13.25 4.70 1.76
CA LEU A 187 13.78 5.51 0.66
C LEU A 187 14.34 6.85 1.13
N ILE A 188 13.77 7.46 2.16
CA ILE A 188 14.34 8.64 2.82
C ILE A 188 15.72 8.27 3.39
N SER A 189 15.85 7.16 4.13
CA SER A 189 17.16 6.71 4.62
C SER A 189 18.18 6.53 3.50
N TYR A 190 17.73 6.06 2.34
CA TYR A 190 18.56 5.94 1.14
C TYR A 190 18.96 7.29 0.53
N LEU A 191 18.04 8.27 0.51
CA LEU A 191 18.33 9.63 0.05
C LEU A 191 19.42 10.29 0.91
N TYR A 192 19.42 10.07 2.23
CA TYR A 192 20.45 10.59 3.13
C TYR A 192 21.85 9.98 2.90
N LEU A 193 21.98 8.91 2.11
CA LEU A 193 23.27 8.36 1.68
C LEU A 193 23.82 9.05 0.42
N ASN A 194 23.09 10.02 -0.15
CA ASN A 194 23.55 10.83 -1.27
C ASN A 194 24.32 12.07 -0.75
N SER A 195 25.60 12.19 -1.10
CA SER A 195 26.45 13.32 -0.70
C SER A 195 25.93 14.67 -1.21
N GLU A 196 25.47 14.74 -2.46
CA GLU A 196 24.88 15.96 -3.05
C GLU A 196 23.60 16.37 -2.30
N PHE A 197 22.80 15.38 -1.87
CA PHE A 197 21.60 15.65 -1.07
C PHE A 197 21.91 16.18 0.33
N LEU A 198 22.93 15.62 0.99
CA LEU A 198 23.39 16.09 2.30
C LEU A 198 23.93 17.52 2.24
N GLU A 199 24.72 17.84 1.21
CA GLU A 199 25.23 19.19 0.98
C GLU A 199 24.08 20.20 0.87
N ILE A 200 23.02 19.86 0.12
CA ILE A 200 21.83 20.70 -0.03
C ILE A 200 21.12 20.92 1.31
N ILE A 201 20.93 19.86 2.10
CA ILE A 201 20.28 19.95 3.42
C ILE A 201 21.07 20.89 4.34
N GLN A 202 22.38 20.68 4.47
CA GLN A 202 23.24 21.46 5.35
C GLN A 202 23.20 22.95 4.99
N LYS A 203 23.29 23.28 3.70
CA LYS A 203 23.27 24.68 3.25
C LYS A 203 21.92 25.37 3.48
N ILE A 204 20.81 24.69 3.22
CA ILE A 204 19.46 25.22 3.50
C ILE A 204 19.20 25.33 5.01
N GLU A 205 19.88 24.53 5.84
CA GLU A 205 19.86 24.68 7.30
C GLU A 205 20.58 25.96 7.76
N ILE A 206 21.74 26.29 7.18
CA ILE A 206 22.59 27.42 7.59
C ILE A 206 22.15 28.77 6.97
N LEU A 207 21.17 28.79 6.05
CA LEU A 207 20.69 30.00 5.35
C LEU A 207 21.80 30.73 4.56
N GLU A 208 22.81 30.01 4.11
CA GLU A 208 23.90 30.59 3.30
C GLU A 208 23.42 30.91 1.88
N LYS A 209 23.75 32.13 1.41
CA LYS A 209 23.36 32.70 0.11
C LYS A 209 24.10 32.11 -1.10
N GLU A 210 24.84 31.01 -0.93
CA GLU A 210 25.79 30.54 -1.95
C GLU A 210 25.14 30.00 -3.23
N TYR A 211 23.90 29.49 -3.17
CA TYR A 211 23.21 28.97 -4.36
C TYR A 211 22.18 29.92 -4.94
N SER A 212 22.25 30.10 -6.26
CA SER A 212 21.12 30.54 -7.04
C SER A 212 20.01 29.48 -7.01
N ILE A 213 18.75 29.91 -7.16
CA ILE A 213 17.61 28.98 -7.23
C ILE A 213 17.78 28.00 -8.39
N GLU A 214 18.34 28.44 -9.51
CA GLU A 214 18.60 27.62 -10.69
C GLU A 214 19.60 26.49 -10.42
N GLU A 215 20.70 26.79 -9.71
CA GLU A 215 21.68 25.76 -9.36
C GLU A 215 21.06 24.70 -8.44
N LEU A 216 20.28 25.14 -7.44
CA LEU A 216 19.58 24.23 -6.54
C LEU A 216 18.55 23.37 -7.26
N VAL A 217 17.83 23.94 -8.24
CA VAL A 217 16.88 23.23 -9.10
C VAL A 217 17.59 22.08 -9.83
N ASP A 218 18.72 22.36 -10.47
CA ASP A 218 19.45 21.37 -11.26
C ASP A 218 20.03 20.26 -10.37
N LYS A 219 20.60 20.59 -9.20
CA LYS A 219 21.07 19.59 -8.22
C LYS A 219 19.94 18.67 -7.75
N ILE A 220 18.77 19.21 -7.40
CA ILE A 220 17.62 18.40 -6.95
C ILE A 220 17.09 17.50 -8.07
N LEU A 221 17.10 17.96 -9.32
CA LEU A 221 16.67 17.15 -10.48
C LEU A 221 17.58 15.93 -10.72
N ASN A 222 18.86 16.00 -10.32
CA ASN A 222 19.77 14.85 -10.40
C ASN A 222 19.37 13.72 -9.42
N ILE A 223 18.63 14.04 -8.35
CA ILE A 223 18.13 13.08 -7.37
C ILE A 223 16.82 12.47 -7.86
N LYS A 224 16.90 11.63 -8.90
CA LYS A 224 15.74 11.05 -9.61
C LYS A 224 14.73 10.34 -8.72
N ILE A 225 15.19 9.66 -7.65
CA ILE A 225 14.31 8.98 -6.68
C ILE A 225 13.43 10.00 -5.95
N LEU A 226 14.00 11.11 -5.48
CA LEU A 226 13.24 12.19 -4.85
C LEU A 226 12.19 12.75 -5.80
N ILE A 227 12.57 13.04 -7.05
CA ILE A 227 11.62 13.52 -8.08
C ILE A 227 10.47 12.54 -8.33
N CYS A 228 10.73 11.23 -8.27
CA CYS A 228 9.67 10.22 -8.38
C CYS A 228 8.75 10.23 -7.14
N LEU A 229 9.32 10.31 -5.94
CA LEU A 229 8.58 10.30 -4.67
C LEU A 229 7.63 11.49 -4.54
N LEU A 230 8.09 12.69 -4.88
CA LEU A 230 7.28 13.92 -4.87
C LEU A 230 5.99 13.80 -5.69
N LYS A 231 5.97 12.91 -6.69
CA LYS A 231 4.81 12.75 -7.59
C LYS A 231 3.79 11.74 -7.09
N ILE A 232 4.09 10.95 -6.06
CA ILE A 232 3.30 9.76 -5.71
C ILE A 232 2.95 9.64 -4.23
N THR A 233 3.64 10.31 -3.30
CA THR A 233 3.33 10.18 -1.87
C THR A 233 3.77 11.40 -1.09
N PRO A 234 3.07 11.78 0.00
CA PRO A 234 3.59 12.78 0.90
C PRO A 234 4.99 12.38 1.39
N ILE A 235 5.94 13.31 1.30
CA ILE A 235 7.26 13.14 1.90
C ILE A 235 7.15 13.33 3.41
N THR A 236 7.58 12.31 4.16
CA THR A 236 7.49 12.24 5.63
C THR A 236 8.78 12.69 6.32
N ASP A 237 9.38 13.77 5.83
CA ASP A 237 10.62 14.34 6.39
C ASP A 237 10.58 15.87 6.36
N LEU A 238 10.74 16.49 7.53
CA LEU A 238 10.66 17.95 7.72
C LEU A 238 11.84 18.72 7.09
N LYS A 239 13.02 18.09 6.97
CA LYS A 239 14.17 18.72 6.30
C LYS A 239 13.92 18.79 4.80
N ILE A 240 13.39 17.72 4.21
CA ILE A 240 12.96 17.73 2.81
C ILE A 240 11.84 18.73 2.59
N GLU A 241 10.84 18.77 3.47
CA GLU A 241 9.78 19.79 3.41
C GLU A 241 10.35 21.22 3.39
N LYS A 242 11.35 21.53 4.23
CA LYS A 242 12.02 22.83 4.24
C LYS A 242 12.66 23.15 2.87
N ILE A 243 13.32 22.18 2.26
CA ILE A 243 13.90 22.31 0.90
C ILE A 243 12.81 22.62 -0.12
N LEU A 244 11.70 21.89 -0.10
CA LEU A 244 10.59 22.06 -1.03
C LEU A 244 9.93 23.43 -0.88
N LYS A 245 9.72 23.90 0.36
CA LYS A 245 9.21 25.26 0.63
C LYS A 245 10.15 26.33 0.08
N HIS A 246 11.45 26.18 0.30
CA HIS A 246 12.47 27.11 -0.19
C HIS A 246 12.50 27.18 -1.73
N LEU A 247 12.53 26.03 -2.41
CA LEU A 247 12.50 25.94 -3.88
C LEU A 247 11.21 26.51 -4.47
N ARG A 248 10.06 26.14 -3.89
CA ARG A 248 8.74 26.60 -4.33
C ARG A 248 8.66 28.13 -4.28
N LYS A 249 9.03 28.72 -3.14
CA LYS A 249 9.10 30.17 -2.93
C LYS A 249 10.11 30.84 -3.87
N GLY A 250 11.31 30.28 -3.96
CA GLY A 250 12.38 30.82 -4.79
C GLY A 250 11.99 30.91 -6.27
N ILE A 251 11.34 29.87 -6.81
CA ILE A 251 10.83 29.85 -8.18
C ILE A 251 9.73 30.90 -8.37
N LEU A 252 8.78 31.01 -7.43
CA LEU A 252 7.70 32.00 -7.49
C LEU A 252 8.24 33.43 -7.55
N LEU A 253 9.14 33.79 -6.63
CA LEU A 253 9.67 35.15 -6.52
C LEU A 253 10.58 35.54 -7.69
N ASN A 254 11.21 34.57 -8.35
CA ASN A 254 12.13 34.80 -9.48
C ASN A 254 11.52 34.42 -10.84
N ILE A 255 10.20 34.19 -10.93
CA ILE A 255 9.60 33.53 -12.08
C ILE A 255 9.86 34.22 -13.43
N ASN A 256 10.02 35.55 -13.43
CA ASN A 256 10.30 36.33 -14.62
C ASN A 256 11.80 36.37 -14.98
N SER A 257 12.70 36.15 -14.02
CA SER A 257 14.17 36.20 -14.20
C SER A 257 14.82 34.84 -14.42
N ILE A 258 14.09 33.73 -14.20
CA ILE A 258 14.60 32.36 -14.42
C ILE A 258 15.10 32.19 -15.85
N LYS A 259 16.40 31.87 -15.98
CA LYS A 259 17.05 31.58 -17.26
C LYS A 259 16.67 30.19 -17.78
N ASN A 260 16.81 29.15 -16.94
CA ASN A 260 16.53 27.77 -17.31
C ASN A 260 15.08 27.37 -16.99
N LYS A 261 14.12 27.87 -17.80
CA LYS A 261 12.69 27.60 -17.60
C LYS A 261 12.33 26.11 -17.66
N ASN A 262 13.08 25.30 -18.41
CA ASN A 262 12.79 23.87 -18.58
C ASN A 262 13.10 23.06 -17.32
N SER A 263 14.25 23.27 -16.69
CA SER A 263 14.58 22.63 -15.41
C SER A 263 13.60 23.05 -14.32
N SER A 264 13.36 24.36 -14.18
CA SER A 264 12.40 24.88 -13.19
C SER A 264 10.99 24.31 -13.41
N LEU A 265 10.54 24.18 -14.66
CA LEU A 265 9.25 23.56 -14.99
C LEU A 265 9.17 22.10 -14.53
N LYS A 266 10.21 21.29 -14.79
CA LYS A 266 10.25 19.88 -14.39
C LYS A 266 10.16 19.72 -12.87
N LEU A 267 10.89 20.56 -12.13
CA LEU A 267 10.92 20.50 -10.68
C LEU A 267 9.62 21.03 -10.07
N ILE A 268 9.14 22.21 -10.49
CA ILE A 268 7.92 22.79 -9.95
C ILE A 268 6.70 21.91 -10.27
N ASN A 269 6.70 21.19 -11.41
CA ASN A 269 5.70 20.16 -11.68
C ASN A 269 5.69 19.06 -10.61
N ALA A 270 6.87 18.56 -10.21
CA ALA A 270 6.96 17.55 -9.15
C ALA A 270 6.51 18.11 -7.79
N ILE A 271 6.92 19.34 -7.46
CA ILE A 271 6.50 20.03 -6.23
C ILE A 271 4.98 20.28 -6.23
N ALA A 272 4.39 20.64 -7.38
CA ALA A 272 2.95 20.85 -7.50
C ALA A 272 2.15 19.56 -7.28
N LYS A 273 2.64 18.42 -7.77
CA LYS A 273 2.05 17.11 -7.44
C LYS A 273 2.18 16.81 -5.95
N GLN A 274 3.34 17.06 -5.35
CA GLN A 274 3.57 16.88 -3.91
C GLN A 274 2.59 17.73 -3.08
N CYS A 275 2.41 19.00 -3.46
CA CYS A 275 1.47 19.91 -2.80
C CYS A 275 0.02 19.47 -2.98
N PHE A 276 -0.38 18.94 -4.15
CA PHE A 276 -1.72 18.41 -4.31
C PHE A 276 -1.97 17.15 -3.48
N ILE A 277 -0.97 16.25 -3.41
CA ILE A 277 -1.05 14.98 -2.68
C ILE A 277 -1.08 15.21 -1.16
N ASN A 278 -0.32 16.18 -0.65
CA ASN A 278 -0.36 16.55 0.77
C ASN A 278 -1.44 17.58 1.12
N GLU A 279 -2.27 17.96 0.13
CA GLU A 279 -3.40 18.89 0.28
C GLU A 279 -2.98 20.30 0.72
N TYR A 280 -1.92 20.79 0.08
CA TYR A 280 -1.38 22.14 0.21
C TYR A 280 -0.99 22.45 1.66
N LEU A 281 -0.46 21.46 2.38
CA LEU A 281 -0.12 21.55 3.80
C LEU A 281 0.88 22.65 4.13
N TYR A 282 1.76 23.00 3.19
CA TYR A 282 2.81 23.97 3.39
C TYR A 282 2.25 25.38 3.60
N SER A 283 2.73 26.05 4.65
CA SER A 283 2.47 27.47 4.91
C SER A 283 3.01 28.37 3.79
N ILE A 284 2.40 29.55 3.68
CA ILE A 284 2.80 30.62 2.76
C ILE A 284 3.06 31.88 3.57
N ASP A 285 3.98 32.72 3.13
CA ASP A 285 4.21 34.04 3.73
C ASP A 285 3.67 35.20 2.89
N SER A 286 3.70 36.41 3.47
CA SER A 286 3.16 37.61 2.83
C SER A 286 3.83 38.00 1.51
N ASN A 287 5.09 37.62 1.28
CA ASN A 287 5.76 37.87 0.01
C ASN A 287 5.27 36.89 -1.06
N GLU A 288 5.09 35.62 -0.70
CA GLU A 288 4.48 34.63 -1.59
C GLU A 288 3.04 35.03 -1.95
N GLU A 289 2.22 35.48 -0.98
CA GLU A 289 0.85 35.92 -1.24
C GLU A 289 0.77 37.05 -2.26
N LYS A 290 1.65 38.06 -2.15
CA LYS A 290 1.71 39.18 -3.10
C LYS A 290 2.10 38.68 -4.49
N ALA A 291 3.16 37.89 -4.60
CA ALA A 291 3.64 37.35 -5.86
C ALA A 291 2.60 36.42 -6.53
N LEU A 292 1.84 35.64 -5.76
CA LEU A 292 0.76 34.80 -6.27
C LEU A 292 -0.37 35.62 -6.89
N LYS A 293 -0.80 36.72 -6.24
CA LYS A 293 -1.83 37.61 -6.78
C LYS A 293 -1.39 38.23 -8.10
N GLU A 294 -0.14 38.69 -8.18
CA GLU A 294 0.44 39.23 -9.42
C GLU A 294 0.49 38.17 -10.53
N LEU A 295 0.91 36.95 -10.19
CA LEU A 295 1.01 35.84 -11.13
C LEU A 295 -0.36 35.39 -11.64
N GLU A 296 -1.35 35.29 -10.75
CA GLU A 296 -2.73 34.96 -11.13
C GLU A 296 -3.32 36.03 -12.05
N ASN A 297 -3.13 37.32 -11.74
CA ASN A 297 -3.56 38.42 -12.60
C ASN A 297 -2.88 38.38 -13.98
N LYS A 298 -1.59 38.04 -14.04
CA LYS A 298 -0.86 37.85 -15.31
C LYS A 298 -1.50 36.76 -16.17
N ILE A 299 -1.86 35.61 -15.57
CA ILE A 299 -2.54 34.52 -16.29
C ILE A 299 -3.96 34.93 -16.70
N LEU A 300 -4.70 35.58 -15.80
CA LEU A 300 -6.05 36.04 -16.07
C LEU A 300 -6.10 37.08 -17.20
N ASN A 301 -5.14 38.00 -17.28
CA ASN A 301 -5.09 38.98 -18.38
C ASN A 301 -4.78 38.32 -19.74
N ASN A 302 -4.06 37.20 -19.75
CA ASN A 302 -3.80 36.43 -20.97
C ASN A 302 -4.88 35.38 -21.27
N TYR A 303 -5.85 35.19 -20.37
CA TYR A 303 -6.98 34.24 -20.50
C TYR A 303 -7.75 34.38 -21.82
N ASN A 304 -8.01 35.62 -22.25
CA ASN A 304 -8.78 35.89 -23.48
C ASN A 304 -7.98 35.56 -24.75
N LYS A 305 -6.65 35.57 -24.68
CA LYS A 305 -5.75 35.30 -25.82
C LYS A 305 -5.55 33.80 -26.10
N ARG A 306 -5.98 32.91 -25.19
CA ARG A 306 -5.86 31.43 -25.29
C ARG A 306 -4.43 30.87 -25.42
N ASN A 307 -3.38 31.67 -25.21
CA ASN A 307 -1.97 31.25 -25.29
C ASN A 307 -1.44 30.65 -23.98
N PHE A 308 -2.09 29.62 -23.43
CA PHE A 308 -1.64 29.01 -22.16
C PHE A 308 -0.31 28.25 -22.27
N TYR A 309 0.08 27.81 -23.48
CA TYR A 309 1.34 27.09 -23.70
C TYR A 309 2.57 27.96 -23.39
N GLU A 310 2.47 29.28 -23.55
CA GLU A 310 3.54 30.25 -23.27
C GLU A 310 3.77 30.47 -21.77
N HIS A 311 2.78 30.08 -20.95
CA HIS A 311 2.76 30.31 -19.51
C HIS A 311 2.82 29.01 -18.68
N LYS A 312 3.36 27.93 -19.26
CA LYS A 312 3.43 26.61 -18.61
C LYS A 312 4.15 26.63 -17.26
N LEU A 313 5.21 27.44 -17.11
CA LEU A 313 5.95 27.58 -15.86
C LEU A 313 5.11 28.30 -14.80
N GLU A 314 4.47 29.41 -15.18
CA GLU A 314 3.57 30.17 -14.33
C GLU A 314 2.37 29.34 -13.86
N ILE A 315 1.73 28.58 -14.75
CA ILE A 315 0.62 27.69 -14.42
C ILE A 315 1.06 26.60 -13.46
N ALA A 316 2.21 25.97 -13.72
CA ALA A 316 2.75 24.95 -12.83
C ALA A 316 3.16 25.51 -11.45
N CYS A 317 3.64 26.76 -11.41
CA CYS A 317 3.91 27.46 -10.16
C CYS A 317 2.62 27.71 -9.37
N LEU A 318 1.56 28.24 -9.98
CA LEU A 318 0.24 28.40 -9.34
C LEU A 318 -0.32 27.07 -8.83
N ALA A 319 -0.12 25.98 -9.57
CA ALA A 319 -0.52 24.62 -9.21
C ALA A 319 0.18 24.07 -7.95
N ALA A 320 1.32 24.65 -7.56
CA ALA A 320 2.06 24.31 -6.33
C ALA A 320 1.55 25.03 -5.07
N TYR A 321 0.64 25.99 -5.24
CA TYR A 321 0.06 26.76 -4.15
C TYR A 321 -1.44 26.52 -3.98
N ASN A 322 -2.15 26.24 -5.08
CA ASN A 322 -3.55 25.87 -5.03
C ASN A 322 -3.92 24.93 -6.19
N SER A 323 -5.02 24.18 -6.06
CA SER A 323 -5.44 23.25 -7.10
C SER A 323 -5.91 23.98 -8.34
N LEU A 324 -5.45 23.52 -9.51
CA LEU A 324 -5.78 24.18 -10.77
C LEU A 324 -7.29 24.30 -11.00
N ASN A 325 -8.13 23.33 -10.59
CA ASN A 325 -9.58 23.41 -10.74
C ASN A 325 -10.24 24.60 -10.01
N THR A 326 -9.56 25.23 -9.06
CA THR A 326 -10.09 26.40 -8.32
C THR A 326 -10.06 27.68 -9.16
N TYR A 327 -9.21 27.74 -10.19
CA TYR A 327 -9.10 28.90 -11.05
C TYR A 327 -10.13 28.85 -12.19
N LYS A 328 -10.81 29.97 -12.43
CA LYS A 328 -11.82 30.11 -13.50
C LYS A 328 -11.29 29.79 -14.90
N TRP A 329 -10.00 29.99 -15.13
CA TRP A 329 -9.35 29.77 -16.42
C TRP A 329 -8.92 28.33 -16.69
N SER A 330 -8.93 27.47 -15.67
CA SER A 330 -8.40 26.10 -15.74
C SER A 330 -9.06 25.23 -16.81
N ASN A 331 -10.35 25.43 -17.06
CA ASN A 331 -11.12 24.68 -18.08
C ASN A 331 -10.63 24.91 -19.51
N LYS A 332 -9.92 26.02 -19.77
CA LYS A 332 -9.40 26.37 -21.10
C LYS A 332 -7.98 25.88 -21.35
N ILE A 333 -7.34 25.23 -20.38
CA ILE A 333 -6.01 24.65 -20.57
C ILE A 333 -6.15 23.44 -21.49
N HIS A 334 -5.70 23.60 -22.74
CA HIS A 334 -5.67 22.55 -23.75
C HIS A 334 -4.27 22.48 -24.36
N ASN A 335 -3.84 21.27 -24.76
CA ASN A 335 -2.63 21.04 -25.55
C ASN A 335 -1.30 21.51 -24.91
N VAL A 336 -1.17 21.49 -23.58
CA VAL A 336 0.11 21.76 -22.89
C VAL A 336 0.69 20.45 -22.34
N ASN A 337 1.45 19.74 -23.17
CA ASN A 337 1.92 18.38 -22.88
C ASN A 337 2.83 18.31 -21.65
N GLU A 338 3.63 19.34 -21.41
CA GLU A 338 4.62 19.38 -20.33
C GLU A 338 4.00 19.48 -18.94
N ILE A 339 2.74 19.93 -18.83
CA ILE A 339 1.98 19.98 -17.57
C ILE A 339 0.74 19.06 -17.60
N SER A 340 0.66 18.15 -18.58
CA SER A 340 -0.48 17.26 -18.77
C SER A 340 -0.82 16.45 -17.51
N ASP A 341 0.19 15.95 -16.79
CA ASP A 341 0.02 15.27 -15.50
C ASP A 341 -0.68 16.14 -14.46
N LEU A 342 -0.35 17.44 -14.39
CA LEU A 342 -0.99 18.38 -13.46
C LEU A 342 -2.43 18.66 -13.88
N VAL A 343 -2.67 18.87 -15.17
CA VAL A 343 -4.02 19.07 -15.72
C VAL A 343 -4.90 17.85 -15.45
N ASN A 344 -4.36 16.65 -15.64
CA ASN A 344 -5.08 15.41 -15.33
C ASN A 344 -5.42 15.35 -13.84
N GLN A 345 -4.41 15.46 -12.97
CA GLN A 345 -4.56 15.29 -11.52
C GLN A 345 -5.37 16.39 -10.83
N GLN A 346 -5.19 17.65 -11.23
CA GLN A 346 -5.75 18.80 -10.53
C GLN A 346 -6.99 19.39 -11.21
N ILE A 347 -7.35 18.95 -12.43
CA ILE A 347 -8.54 19.42 -13.14
C ILE A 347 -9.45 18.27 -13.56
N LYS A 348 -8.94 17.30 -14.36
CA LYS A 348 -9.79 16.25 -14.93
C LYS A 348 -10.28 15.27 -13.87
N GLU A 349 -9.40 14.81 -12.99
CA GLU A 349 -9.75 13.90 -11.90
C GLU A 349 -10.82 14.48 -10.97
N PRO A 350 -10.67 15.71 -10.39
CA PRO A 350 -11.72 16.32 -9.57
C PRO A 350 -13.07 16.49 -10.28
N LYS A 351 -13.06 16.85 -11.57
CA LYS A 351 -14.30 16.96 -12.35
C LYS A 351 -14.97 15.62 -12.58
N LEU A 352 -14.18 14.58 -12.85
CA LEU A 352 -14.71 13.23 -13.01
C LEU A 352 -15.33 12.73 -11.70
N GLU A 353 -14.68 13.01 -10.57
CA GLU A 353 -15.23 12.72 -9.24
C GLU A 353 -16.57 13.45 -9.03
N GLU A 354 -16.67 14.72 -9.39
CA GLU A 354 -17.93 15.49 -9.31
C GLU A 354 -19.05 14.87 -10.17
N LEU A 355 -18.73 14.40 -11.38
CA LEU A 355 -19.68 13.70 -12.26
C LEU A 355 -20.12 12.33 -11.69
N LEU A 356 -19.18 11.60 -11.09
CA LEU A 356 -19.44 10.29 -10.48
C LEU A 356 -20.28 10.43 -9.22
N ARG A 357 -20.16 11.54 -8.49
CA ARG A 357 -20.93 11.83 -7.28
C ARG A 357 -22.42 11.65 -7.46
N ASN A 358 -22.95 12.13 -8.59
CA ASN A 358 -24.37 12.05 -8.91
C ASN A 358 -24.85 10.64 -9.28
N LYS A 359 -23.93 9.68 -9.48
CA LYS A 359 -24.23 8.28 -9.83
C LYS A 359 -24.13 7.33 -8.63
N ILE A 360 -23.64 7.81 -7.49
CA ILE A 360 -23.51 6.99 -6.29
C ILE A 360 -24.90 6.80 -5.70
N LEU A 361 -25.26 5.55 -5.41
CA LEU A 361 -26.51 5.24 -4.73
C LEU A 361 -26.49 5.90 -3.35
N TYR A 362 -27.55 6.66 -3.04
CA TYR A 362 -27.69 7.42 -1.82
C TYR A 362 -28.80 6.86 -0.93
N LYS A 363 -28.52 6.79 0.38
CA LYS A 363 -29.53 6.67 1.43
C LYS A 363 -29.39 7.83 2.41
N GLU A 364 -30.53 8.29 2.93
CA GLU A 364 -30.59 9.38 3.91
C GLU A 364 -29.80 9.04 5.18
N ILE A 365 -29.07 10.02 5.72
CA ILE A 365 -28.25 9.87 6.93
C ILE A 365 -28.84 10.79 8.00
N ASN A 366 -29.29 10.22 9.10
CA ASN A 366 -30.06 10.94 10.12
C ASN A 366 -29.31 11.13 11.45
N ASP A 367 -28.31 10.31 11.75
CA ASP A 367 -27.55 10.40 13.00
C ASP A 367 -26.70 11.69 13.06
N GLU A 368 -26.78 12.43 14.16
CA GLU A 368 -26.13 13.74 14.31
C GLU A 368 -24.59 13.64 14.26
N VAL A 369 -24.01 12.59 14.87
CA VAL A 369 -22.55 12.39 14.83
C VAL A 369 -22.12 11.93 13.45
N SER A 370 -22.88 11.04 12.81
CA SER A 370 -22.65 10.67 11.41
C SER A 370 -22.69 11.87 10.47
N LEU A 371 -23.61 12.81 10.66
CA LEU A 371 -23.65 14.06 9.89
C LEU A 371 -22.39 14.92 10.11
N LYS A 372 -21.94 15.08 11.37
CA LYS A 372 -20.68 15.82 11.68
C LYS A 372 -19.44 15.14 11.07
N VAL A 373 -19.37 13.82 11.16
CA VAL A 373 -18.28 13.01 10.56
C VAL A 373 -18.32 13.10 9.04
N LYS A 374 -19.51 12.99 8.43
CA LYS A 374 -19.73 13.19 7.00
C LYS A 374 -19.21 14.55 6.56
N ASP A 375 -19.59 15.63 7.24
CA ASP A 375 -19.19 16.99 6.85
C ASP A 375 -17.68 17.21 6.91
N GLN A 376 -16.98 16.56 7.85
CA GLN A 376 -15.50 16.55 7.90
C GLN A 376 -14.89 15.99 6.60
N TYR A 377 -15.39 14.84 6.14
CA TYR A 377 -14.88 14.13 4.96
C TYR A 377 -15.45 14.65 3.63
N GLU A 378 -16.62 15.27 3.63
CA GLU A 378 -17.16 16.00 2.46
C GLU A 378 -16.31 17.22 2.15
N ASN A 379 -15.71 17.86 3.15
CA ASN A 379 -14.78 18.95 2.90
C ASN A 379 -13.39 18.43 2.46
N ASN A 380 -12.99 17.23 2.91
CA ASN A 380 -11.64 16.69 2.69
C ASN A 380 -11.70 15.15 2.55
N PRO A 381 -11.84 14.62 1.32
CA PRO A 381 -11.88 13.18 1.08
C PRO A 381 -10.61 12.49 1.57
N TYR A 382 -10.76 11.46 2.40
CA TYR A 382 -9.66 10.81 3.11
C TYR A 382 -9.74 9.27 3.05
N PRO A 383 -8.60 8.56 2.96
CA PRO A 383 -7.24 9.06 2.69
C PRO A 383 -6.99 9.33 1.20
N ARG A 384 -6.17 10.31 0.82
CA ARG A 384 -5.73 10.44 -0.58
C ARG A 384 -4.56 9.50 -0.87
N TRP A 385 -4.60 8.80 -2.01
CA TRP A 385 -3.55 7.85 -2.39
C TRP A 385 -3.38 7.77 -3.91
N THR A 386 -2.13 7.64 -4.38
CA THR A 386 -1.86 7.63 -5.83
C THR A 386 -1.70 6.22 -6.40
N LYS A 387 -1.21 5.28 -5.58
CA LYS A 387 -0.83 3.92 -5.95
C LYS A 387 -1.32 2.92 -4.90
N ILE A 388 -1.45 1.68 -5.31
CA ILE A 388 -2.04 0.60 -4.50
C ILE A 388 -1.24 -0.69 -4.66
N ALA A 389 -1.26 -1.53 -3.62
CA ALA A 389 -0.75 -2.89 -3.69
C ALA A 389 -1.92 -3.86 -3.89
N LEU A 390 -2.07 -4.39 -5.10
CA LEU A 390 -3.10 -5.38 -5.43
C LEU A 390 -2.54 -6.79 -5.37
N ASN A 391 -3.42 -7.74 -5.05
CA ASN A 391 -3.08 -9.14 -5.12
C ASN A 391 -2.99 -9.57 -6.59
N SER A 392 -1.85 -10.13 -6.99
CA SER A 392 -1.65 -10.62 -8.36
C SER A 392 -2.54 -11.81 -8.70
N LYS A 393 -2.96 -12.59 -7.69
CA LYS A 393 -3.96 -13.65 -7.79
C LYS A 393 -4.88 -13.64 -6.56
N PRO A 394 -6.21 -13.69 -6.74
CA PRO A 394 -7.13 -13.89 -5.63
C PRO A 394 -6.88 -15.25 -4.97
N ASN A 395 -7.16 -15.35 -3.67
CA ASN A 395 -7.00 -16.58 -2.91
C ASN A 395 -8.35 -17.14 -2.47
N LYS A 396 -8.45 -18.45 -2.31
CA LYS A 396 -9.52 -19.05 -1.51
C LYS A 396 -9.44 -18.53 -0.08
N VAL A 397 -10.59 -18.23 0.52
CA VAL A 397 -10.68 -17.76 1.92
C VAL A 397 -9.97 -18.71 2.88
N LEU A 398 -10.08 -20.02 2.67
CA LEU A 398 -9.40 -21.02 3.50
C LEU A 398 -7.86 -20.89 3.46
N ASN A 399 -7.29 -20.55 2.31
CA ASN A 399 -5.86 -20.32 2.18
C ASN A 399 -5.45 -19.05 2.93
N PHE A 400 -6.25 -17.98 2.85
CA PHE A 400 -6.04 -16.77 3.63
C PHE A 400 -6.04 -17.08 5.14
N ILE A 401 -7.05 -17.77 5.65
CA ILE A 401 -7.14 -18.19 7.06
C ILE A 401 -5.91 -18.98 7.51
N ASN A 402 -5.46 -19.93 6.68
CA ASN A 402 -4.28 -20.73 6.99
C ASN A 402 -3.00 -19.90 6.99
N ASN A 403 -2.81 -19.03 6.00
CA ASN A 403 -1.61 -18.19 5.88
C ASN A 403 -1.46 -17.20 7.05
N TYR A 404 -2.59 -16.70 7.56
CA TYR A 404 -2.62 -15.79 8.71
C TYR A 404 -2.76 -16.50 10.05
N ASN A 405 -2.82 -17.84 10.06
CA ASN A 405 -3.03 -18.65 11.27
C ASN A 405 -4.26 -18.20 12.09
N LEU A 406 -5.40 -17.94 11.44
CA LEU A 406 -6.61 -17.51 12.14
C LEU A 406 -7.33 -18.70 12.79
N ASN A 407 -7.72 -18.56 14.07
CA ASN A 407 -8.42 -19.58 14.86
C ASN A 407 -9.94 -19.57 14.64
N CYS A 408 -10.37 -19.91 13.43
CA CYS A 408 -11.77 -19.98 13.04
C CYS A 408 -12.21 -21.41 12.70
N GLU A 409 -13.50 -21.71 12.78
CA GLU A 409 -14.08 -23.00 12.38
C GLU A 409 -14.05 -23.16 10.85
N LYS A 410 -13.15 -24.03 10.36
CA LYS A 410 -12.82 -24.14 8.92
C LYS A 410 -13.75 -25.06 8.13
N THR A 411 -14.40 -26.02 8.78
CA THR A 411 -15.21 -27.08 8.16
C THR A 411 -16.39 -26.50 7.37
N LYS A 412 -17.03 -25.45 7.90
CA LYS A 412 -18.19 -24.78 7.30
C LYS A 412 -17.82 -23.80 6.17
N LEU A 413 -16.55 -23.43 6.05
CA LEU A 413 -16.05 -22.45 5.06
C LEU A 413 -15.65 -23.07 3.72
N LYS A 414 -15.56 -24.41 3.64
CA LYS A 414 -15.10 -25.13 2.44
C LYS A 414 -16.00 -24.95 1.21
N ASN A 415 -17.27 -24.59 1.42
CA ASN A 415 -18.28 -24.51 0.37
C ASN A 415 -18.57 -23.08 -0.11
N TRP A 416 -17.76 -22.10 0.30
CA TRP A 416 -17.91 -20.71 -0.13
C TRP A 416 -17.44 -20.55 -1.58
N ASN A 417 -18.39 -20.48 -2.51
CA ASN A 417 -18.12 -20.36 -3.94
C ASN A 417 -18.40 -18.96 -4.50
N ASN A 418 -19.35 -18.21 -3.92
CA ASN A 418 -19.67 -16.81 -4.27
C ASN A 418 -19.83 -16.01 -2.98
N ILE A 419 -18.88 -15.14 -2.68
CA ILE A 419 -18.77 -14.50 -1.36
C ILE A 419 -19.20 -13.04 -1.49
N ASN A 420 -20.20 -12.62 -0.70
CA ASN A 420 -20.54 -11.22 -0.55
C ASN A 420 -19.75 -10.65 0.63
N ILE A 421 -19.03 -9.57 0.35
CA ILE A 421 -18.19 -8.88 1.32
C ILE A 421 -18.74 -7.48 1.53
N LEU A 422 -18.91 -7.08 2.79
CA LEU A 422 -19.16 -5.69 3.14
C LEU A 422 -17.85 -5.03 3.58
N VAL A 423 -17.53 -3.88 3.01
CA VAL A 423 -16.48 -2.99 3.56
C VAL A 423 -17.19 -1.76 4.09
N ALA A 424 -17.28 -1.66 5.42
CA ALA A 424 -17.97 -0.58 6.11
C ALA A 424 -17.01 0.55 6.46
N GLY A 425 -17.33 1.77 5.99
CA GLY A 425 -16.46 2.95 6.04
C GLY A 425 -15.24 2.80 5.13
N CYS A 426 -15.49 2.67 3.83
CA CYS A 426 -14.44 2.43 2.84
C CYS A 426 -13.59 3.66 2.52
N GLY A 427 -13.98 4.86 2.97
CA GLY A 427 -13.34 6.13 2.64
C GLY A 427 -13.19 6.31 1.13
N THR A 428 -11.98 6.65 0.70
CA THR A 428 -11.57 6.78 -0.71
C THR A 428 -11.28 5.44 -1.40
N GLY A 429 -11.69 4.32 -0.82
CA GLY A 429 -11.77 3.02 -1.48
C GLY A 429 -10.50 2.18 -1.51
N GLN A 430 -9.36 2.64 -0.96
CA GLN A 430 -8.10 1.86 -1.03
C GLN A 430 -8.29 0.45 -0.44
N HIS A 431 -8.87 0.37 0.76
CA HIS A 431 -9.14 -0.89 1.44
C HIS A 431 -10.14 -1.75 0.64
N ALA A 432 -11.28 -1.18 0.25
CA ALA A 432 -12.31 -1.92 -0.48
C ALA A 432 -11.83 -2.47 -1.82
N ILE A 433 -11.03 -1.69 -2.56
CA ILE A 433 -10.41 -2.11 -3.83
C ILE A 433 -9.41 -3.24 -3.59
N THR A 434 -8.58 -3.17 -2.54
CA THR A 434 -7.69 -4.29 -2.21
C THR A 434 -8.47 -5.56 -1.88
N THR A 435 -9.56 -5.43 -1.11
CA THR A 435 -10.43 -6.55 -0.71
C THR A 435 -11.12 -7.18 -1.91
N ALA A 436 -11.54 -6.40 -2.90
CA ALA A 436 -12.12 -6.90 -4.16
C ALA A 436 -11.17 -7.81 -4.96
N THR A 437 -9.85 -7.65 -4.78
CA THR A 437 -8.83 -8.51 -5.44
C THR A 437 -8.32 -9.64 -4.56
N LYS A 438 -8.72 -9.69 -3.28
CA LYS A 438 -8.16 -10.58 -2.27
C LYS A 438 -8.70 -12.01 -2.38
N TYR A 439 -9.98 -12.17 -2.70
CA TYR A 439 -10.70 -13.44 -2.63
C TYR A 439 -11.27 -13.90 -3.97
N GLU A 440 -11.19 -15.19 -4.25
CA GLU A 440 -11.80 -15.79 -5.45
C GLU A 440 -13.34 -15.66 -5.39
N ASN A 441 -13.96 -15.39 -6.54
CA ASN A 441 -15.41 -15.31 -6.71
C ASN A 441 -16.12 -14.44 -5.64
N SER A 442 -15.59 -13.25 -5.39
CA SER A 442 -16.13 -12.33 -4.40
C SER A 442 -16.73 -11.09 -5.03
N PHE A 443 -17.74 -10.52 -4.36
CA PHE A 443 -18.32 -9.23 -4.70
C PHE A 443 -18.32 -8.34 -3.46
N VAL A 444 -17.82 -7.10 -3.60
CA VAL A 444 -17.69 -6.14 -2.50
C VAL A 444 -18.81 -5.11 -2.58
N THR A 445 -19.57 -4.97 -1.51
CA THR A 445 -20.37 -3.77 -1.24
C THR A 445 -19.55 -2.88 -0.33
N ALA A 446 -19.14 -1.71 -0.82
CA ALA A 446 -18.37 -0.73 -0.07
C ALA A 446 -19.26 0.46 0.29
N ILE A 447 -19.30 0.82 1.58
CA ILE A 447 -20.17 1.89 2.08
C ILE A 447 -19.35 2.95 2.79
N ASP A 448 -19.78 4.21 2.68
CA ASP A 448 -19.21 5.34 3.42
C ASP A 448 -20.25 6.45 3.59
N LEU A 449 -20.01 7.37 4.52
CA LEU A 449 -20.86 8.53 4.74
C LEU A 449 -20.62 9.63 3.70
N SER A 450 -19.38 9.77 3.20
CA SER A 450 -18.97 10.87 2.30
C SER A 450 -19.12 10.50 0.83
N SER A 451 -20.01 11.22 0.14
CA SER A 451 -20.18 11.12 -1.31
C SER A 451 -18.92 11.50 -2.08
N LYS A 452 -18.14 12.49 -1.60
CA LYS A 452 -16.86 12.85 -2.25
C LYS A 452 -15.81 11.76 -2.07
N SER A 453 -15.71 11.14 -0.90
CA SER A 453 -14.81 9.98 -0.68
C SER A 453 -15.19 8.82 -1.60
N LEU A 454 -16.48 8.51 -1.70
CA LEU A 454 -16.99 7.44 -2.58
C LEU A 454 -16.79 7.76 -4.07
N SER A 455 -16.88 9.03 -4.47
CA SER A 455 -16.63 9.45 -5.86
C SER A 455 -15.18 9.24 -6.27
N TYR A 456 -14.26 9.57 -5.36
CA TYR A 456 -12.85 9.24 -5.50
C TYR A 456 -12.63 7.73 -5.59
N ALA A 457 -13.25 6.97 -4.68
CA ALA A 457 -13.17 5.52 -4.65
C ALA A 457 -13.65 4.88 -5.96
N LYS A 458 -14.79 5.34 -6.49
CA LYS A 458 -15.37 4.88 -7.74
C LYS A 458 -14.45 5.18 -8.93
N ARG A 459 -13.93 6.41 -9.03
CA ARG A 459 -12.94 6.77 -10.06
C ARG A 459 -11.73 5.83 -10.02
N LYS A 460 -11.19 5.58 -8.83
CA LYS A 460 -10.03 4.70 -8.65
C LYS A 460 -10.31 3.25 -9.00
N ALA A 461 -11.48 2.74 -8.65
CA ALA A 461 -11.89 1.40 -9.07
C ALA A 461 -12.01 1.30 -10.60
N ASP A 462 -12.59 2.31 -11.25
CA ASP A 462 -12.72 2.37 -12.71
C ASP A 462 -11.34 2.48 -13.40
N GLU A 463 -10.44 3.33 -12.90
CA GLU A 463 -9.04 3.45 -13.38
C GLU A 463 -8.26 2.13 -13.27
N LEU A 464 -8.55 1.32 -12.25
CA LEU A 464 -7.91 0.03 -12.00
C LEU A 464 -8.63 -1.15 -12.66
N GLU A 465 -9.77 -0.90 -13.32
CA GLU A 465 -10.64 -1.87 -13.97
C GLU A 465 -11.25 -2.91 -13.01
N ILE A 466 -11.51 -2.52 -11.76
CA ILE A 466 -12.11 -3.38 -10.74
C ILE A 466 -13.62 -3.32 -10.83
N LYS A 467 -14.24 -4.43 -11.25
CA LYS A 467 -15.68 -4.51 -11.58
C LYS A 467 -16.54 -5.23 -10.55
N ASN A 468 -15.94 -5.96 -9.62
CA ASN A 468 -16.64 -6.73 -8.59
C ASN A 468 -16.83 -5.94 -7.28
N ILE A 469 -17.09 -4.63 -7.40
CA ILE A 469 -17.28 -3.71 -6.29
C ILE A 469 -18.33 -2.65 -6.61
N ASP A 470 -19.25 -2.42 -5.67
CA ASP A 470 -20.20 -1.32 -5.68
C ASP A 470 -19.93 -0.36 -4.52
N PHE A 471 -20.18 0.93 -4.75
CA PHE A 471 -20.03 2.01 -3.77
C PHE A 471 -21.40 2.62 -3.45
N ILE A 472 -21.73 2.71 -2.16
CA ILE A 472 -23.03 3.21 -1.68
C ILE A 472 -22.80 4.22 -0.57
N GLN A 473 -23.44 5.38 -0.68
CA GLN A 473 -23.50 6.35 0.41
C GLN A 473 -24.56 5.91 1.41
N MET A 474 -24.12 5.49 2.60
CA MET A 474 -25.00 4.91 3.61
C MET A 474 -24.33 4.94 4.99
N ASP A 475 -25.14 5.11 6.04
CA ASP A 475 -24.72 4.93 7.43
C ASP A 475 -24.69 3.43 7.80
N ILE A 476 -23.73 3.04 8.64
CA ILE A 476 -23.67 1.70 9.23
C ILE A 476 -24.96 1.38 9.99
N LEU A 477 -25.55 2.36 10.69
CA LEU A 477 -26.76 2.16 11.49
C LEU A 477 -27.99 1.78 10.65
N ASP A 478 -27.97 2.08 9.35
CA ASP A 478 -29.06 1.79 8.41
C ASP A 478 -28.89 0.47 7.65
N LEU A 479 -27.80 -0.26 7.88
CA LEU A 479 -27.53 -1.54 7.23
C LEU A 479 -28.60 -2.61 7.49
N LYS A 480 -29.31 -2.53 8.63
CA LYS A 480 -30.47 -3.39 8.92
C LYS A 480 -31.54 -3.34 7.82
N ASN A 481 -31.65 -2.20 7.12
CA ASN A 481 -32.61 -1.97 6.04
C ASN A 481 -32.04 -2.27 4.64
N TYR A 482 -30.80 -2.79 4.54
CA TYR A 482 -30.19 -3.11 3.25
C TYR A 482 -30.70 -4.42 2.64
N GLY A 483 -31.19 -5.35 3.47
CA GLY A 483 -31.80 -6.60 3.00
C GLY A 483 -30.80 -7.65 2.48
N LYS A 484 -29.51 -7.51 2.78
CA LYS A 484 -28.48 -8.52 2.46
C LYS A 484 -27.61 -8.84 3.68
N ASN A 485 -27.28 -10.12 3.81
CA ASN A 485 -26.30 -10.62 4.78
C ASN A 485 -24.99 -10.99 4.09
N PHE A 486 -23.88 -10.89 4.81
CA PHE A 486 -22.54 -11.03 4.25
C PHE A 486 -21.76 -12.19 4.87
N GLU A 487 -20.96 -12.88 4.06
CA GLU A 487 -20.00 -13.89 4.52
C GLU A 487 -18.80 -13.25 5.23
N ILE A 488 -18.34 -12.10 4.73
CA ILE A 488 -17.22 -11.35 5.28
C ILE A 488 -17.63 -9.89 5.49
N ILE A 489 -17.27 -9.32 6.63
CA ILE A 489 -17.40 -7.89 6.91
C ILE A 489 -16.04 -7.33 7.32
N GLU A 490 -15.56 -6.28 6.67
CA GLU A 490 -14.34 -5.58 7.04
C GLU A 490 -14.70 -4.13 7.45
N SER A 491 -14.39 -3.75 8.69
CA SER A 491 -14.68 -2.43 9.26
C SER A 491 -13.47 -1.93 10.05
N VAL A 492 -12.59 -1.18 9.39
CA VAL A 492 -11.28 -0.76 9.92
C VAL A 492 -11.18 0.75 9.91
N GLY A 493 -10.98 1.38 11.07
CA GLY A 493 -10.88 2.85 11.13
C GLY A 493 -12.21 3.58 11.32
N VAL A 494 -13.27 2.89 11.78
CA VAL A 494 -14.65 3.42 11.63
C VAL A 494 -15.43 3.42 12.94
N LEU A 495 -15.59 2.25 13.57
CA LEU A 495 -16.47 2.11 14.75
C LEU A 495 -16.11 3.07 15.88
N HIS A 496 -14.83 3.38 16.07
CA HIS A 496 -14.36 4.30 17.11
C HIS A 496 -14.68 5.77 16.83
N HIS A 497 -15.21 6.12 15.65
CA HIS A 497 -15.67 7.47 15.33
C HIS A 497 -17.18 7.65 15.45
N MET A 498 -17.93 6.57 15.71
CA MET A 498 -19.38 6.60 15.92
C MET A 498 -19.75 7.17 17.29
N ASP A 499 -20.99 7.62 17.46
CA ASP A 499 -21.47 8.08 18.78
C ASP A 499 -21.49 6.95 19.81
N ASP A 500 -22.08 5.82 19.40
CA ASP A 500 -22.05 4.54 20.11
C ASP A 500 -21.38 3.46 19.25
N PRO A 501 -20.06 3.22 19.46
CA PRO A 501 -19.33 2.17 18.75
C PRO A 501 -19.91 0.77 18.92
N TYR A 502 -20.53 0.47 20.07
CA TYR A 502 -21.11 -0.86 20.33
C TYR A 502 -22.35 -1.09 19.48
N ASN A 503 -23.23 -0.10 19.35
CA ASN A 503 -24.40 -0.17 18.48
C ASN A 503 -24.02 -0.36 17.00
N GLY A 504 -23.00 0.36 16.53
CA GLY A 504 -22.44 0.15 15.19
C GLY A 504 -21.92 -1.27 14.99
N TRP A 505 -21.14 -1.78 15.95
CA TRP A 505 -20.62 -3.15 15.90
C TRP A 505 -21.73 -4.20 15.95
N GLN A 506 -22.77 -3.97 16.77
CA GLN A 506 -23.94 -4.84 16.85
C GLN A 506 -24.68 -4.87 15.50
N THR A 507 -24.84 -3.73 14.85
CA THR A 507 -25.47 -3.65 13.52
C THR A 507 -24.72 -4.48 12.49
N LEU A 508 -23.38 -4.38 12.46
CA LEU A 508 -22.55 -5.23 11.60
C LEU A 508 -22.66 -6.73 11.97
N SER A 509 -22.68 -7.06 13.26
CA SER A 509 -22.82 -8.45 13.71
C SER A 509 -24.16 -9.06 13.28
N ASN A 510 -25.25 -8.28 13.31
CA ASN A 510 -26.59 -8.74 12.94
C ASN A 510 -26.69 -9.18 11.47
N ILE A 511 -26.01 -8.48 10.56
CA ILE A 511 -26.00 -8.79 9.12
C ILE A 511 -24.88 -9.76 8.70
N LEU A 512 -24.00 -10.16 9.62
CA LEU A 512 -23.00 -11.19 9.38
C LEU A 512 -23.68 -12.57 9.37
N LYS A 513 -23.41 -13.39 8.36
CA LYS A 513 -23.93 -14.77 8.29
C LYS A 513 -23.37 -15.64 9.43
N PRO A 514 -24.08 -16.70 9.84
CA PRO A 514 -23.53 -17.71 10.76
C PRO A 514 -22.18 -18.23 10.26
N HIS A 515 -21.20 -18.36 11.16
CA HIS A 515 -19.80 -18.70 10.85
C HIS A 515 -19.06 -17.71 9.93
N GLY A 516 -19.67 -16.57 9.61
CA GLY A 516 -19.07 -15.49 8.85
C GLY A 516 -17.89 -14.85 9.59
N LEU A 517 -17.00 -14.22 8.83
CA LEU A 517 -15.80 -13.59 9.36
C LEU A 517 -15.95 -12.07 9.39
N MET A 518 -15.43 -11.45 10.44
CA MET A 518 -15.41 -10.00 10.56
C MET A 518 -14.02 -9.50 10.95
N MET A 519 -13.51 -8.54 10.20
CA MET A 519 -12.28 -7.81 10.53
C MET A 519 -12.64 -6.46 11.15
N ILE A 520 -12.07 -6.18 12.32
CA ILE A 520 -12.31 -4.95 13.07
C ILE A 520 -10.99 -4.19 13.29
N GLY A 521 -11.04 -2.87 13.06
CA GLY A 521 -9.97 -1.92 13.32
C GLY A 521 -10.32 -0.90 14.39
N LEU A 522 -9.64 -0.92 15.54
CA LEU A 522 -9.91 -0.02 16.68
C LEU A 522 -8.65 0.65 17.21
N TYR A 523 -8.77 1.90 17.68
CA TYR A 523 -7.64 2.60 18.28
C TYR A 523 -7.39 2.18 19.73
N SER A 524 -6.11 1.94 20.05
CA SER A 524 -5.64 1.54 21.37
C SER A 524 -5.65 2.67 22.39
N LYS A 525 -6.17 2.41 23.59
CA LYS A 525 -6.22 3.38 24.70
C LYS A 525 -4.83 3.71 25.23
N ILE A 526 -3.92 2.74 25.25
CA ILE A 526 -2.54 2.89 25.72
C ILE A 526 -1.73 3.64 24.67
N ALA A 527 -1.75 3.18 23.42
CA ALA A 527 -0.93 3.77 22.37
C ALA A 527 -1.39 5.19 21.98
N ARG A 528 -2.68 5.53 22.12
CA ARG A 528 -3.23 6.88 21.81
C ARG A 528 -3.07 7.90 22.93
N GLN A 529 -2.47 7.59 24.08
CA GLN A 529 -2.40 8.53 25.22
C GLN A 529 -1.81 9.90 24.84
N HIS A 530 -0.70 9.92 24.09
CA HIS A 530 -0.07 11.15 23.61
C HIS A 530 -1.02 11.97 22.72
N ILE A 531 -1.75 11.35 21.78
CA ILE A 531 -2.75 12.02 20.93
C ILE A 531 -3.90 12.59 21.78
N LYS A 532 -4.39 11.83 22.77
CA LYS A 532 -5.43 12.29 23.69
C LYS A 532 -5.01 13.55 24.46
N LYS A 533 -3.75 13.60 24.91
CA LYS A 533 -3.19 14.77 25.59
C LYS A 533 -3.13 15.99 24.65
N ILE A 534 -2.66 15.81 23.42
CA ILE A 534 -2.59 16.88 22.41
C ILE A 534 -3.98 17.41 22.07
N ARG A 535 -4.95 16.52 21.82
CA ARG A 535 -6.34 16.89 21.55
C ARG A 535 -6.99 17.66 22.71
N SER A 536 -6.65 17.31 23.95
CA SER A 536 -7.12 18.05 25.13
C SER A 536 -6.57 19.47 25.18
N ASN A 537 -5.32 19.69 24.75
CA ASN A 537 -4.74 21.03 24.63
C ASN A 537 -5.40 21.84 23.50
N ILE A 538 -5.66 21.22 22.34
CA ILE A 538 -6.37 21.87 21.23
C ILE A 538 -7.74 22.37 21.69
N LYS A 539 -8.50 21.55 22.43
CA LYS A 539 -9.83 21.94 22.95
C LYS A 539 -9.78 23.16 23.88
N LYS A 540 -8.70 23.36 24.63
CA LYS A 540 -8.53 24.54 25.50
C LYS A 540 -8.30 25.83 24.72
N ILE A 541 -7.71 25.74 23.52
CA ILE A 541 -7.30 26.89 22.72
C ILE A 541 -8.48 27.52 21.93
N ASN A 542 -9.66 26.88 21.93
CA ASN A 542 -10.92 27.36 21.33
C ASN A 542 -10.77 28.07 19.95
N LYS A 543 -9.95 27.50 19.06
CA LYS A 543 -9.82 27.94 17.67
C LYS A 543 -10.80 27.16 16.81
N GLN A 544 -11.46 27.84 15.87
CA GLN A 544 -12.28 27.20 14.84
C GLN A 544 -11.42 26.21 14.03
N ILE A 545 -11.94 25.02 13.74
CA ILE A 545 -11.22 23.99 12.98
C ILE A 545 -11.27 24.35 11.49
N THR A 546 -10.36 25.23 11.06
CA THR A 546 -10.15 25.61 9.65
C THR A 546 -8.83 25.04 9.14
N ASN A 547 -8.67 24.94 7.82
CA ASN A 547 -7.43 24.46 7.20
C ASN A 547 -6.22 25.33 7.62
N GLU A 548 -6.41 26.63 7.74
CA GLU A 548 -5.39 27.58 8.19
C GLU A 548 -4.99 27.35 9.64
N ASN A 549 -5.97 27.20 10.55
CA ASN A 549 -5.69 26.95 11.97
C ASN A 549 -5.00 25.60 12.20
N ILE A 550 -5.32 24.57 11.41
CA ILE A 550 -4.62 23.28 11.44
C ILE A 550 -3.15 23.46 11.02
N LYS A 551 -2.88 24.20 9.94
CA LYS A 551 -1.50 24.49 9.49
C LYS A 551 -0.72 25.30 10.53
N LEU A 552 -1.32 26.31 11.14
CA LEU A 552 -0.70 27.11 12.20
C LEU A 552 -0.32 26.24 13.39
N PHE A 553 -1.24 25.39 13.87
CA PHE A 553 -0.96 24.46 14.96
C PHE A 553 0.13 23.43 14.60
N ARG A 554 0.19 23.02 13.33
CA ARG A 554 1.26 22.15 12.83
C ARG A 554 2.63 22.82 12.95
N GLU A 555 2.75 24.10 12.60
CA GLU A 555 4.00 24.86 12.74
C GLU A 555 4.41 25.00 14.21
N GLU A 556 3.45 25.17 15.14
CA GLU A 556 3.70 25.13 16.58
C GLU A 556 4.31 23.77 17.03
N ILE A 557 3.78 22.65 16.50
CA ILE A 557 4.31 21.30 16.76
C ILE A 557 5.74 21.12 16.22
N ILE A 558 6.03 21.68 15.04
CA ILE A 558 7.34 21.56 14.39
C ILE A 558 8.43 22.21 15.26
N ILE A 559 8.18 23.42 15.73
CA ILE A 559 9.14 24.23 16.50
C ILE A 559 9.24 23.76 17.97
N SER A 560 8.22 23.08 18.48
CA SER A 560 8.19 22.65 19.87
C SER A 560 9.11 21.45 20.18
N ASN A 561 9.68 21.49 21.38
CA ASN A 561 10.51 20.45 21.99
C ASN A 561 9.71 19.48 22.88
N ASP A 562 8.38 19.55 22.92
CA ASP A 562 7.55 18.62 23.70
C ASP A 562 7.70 17.17 23.16
N ASN A 563 8.05 16.24 24.04
CA ASN A 563 8.17 14.82 23.70
C ASN A 563 6.88 14.21 23.12
N ASN A 564 5.70 14.71 23.51
CA ASN A 564 4.42 14.27 22.95
C ASN A 564 4.31 14.60 21.46
N TYR A 565 4.89 15.72 21.03
CA TYR A 565 4.90 16.15 19.64
C TYR A 565 5.95 15.41 18.79
N LYS A 566 7.03 14.90 19.39
CA LYS A 566 8.04 14.10 18.68
C LYS A 566 7.40 12.88 17.99
N LEU A 567 6.57 12.13 18.72
CA LEU A 567 5.87 10.95 18.19
C LEU A 567 4.90 11.29 17.05
N ILE A 568 4.29 12.48 17.08
CA ILE A 568 3.40 12.93 16.00
C ILE A 568 4.21 13.27 14.75
N LYS A 569 5.37 13.93 14.89
CA LYS A 569 6.27 14.26 13.77
C LYS A 569 6.79 13.02 13.03
N GLU A 570 6.85 11.88 13.71
CA GLU A 570 7.21 10.57 13.14
C GLU A 570 6.03 9.86 12.46
N SER A 571 4.79 10.30 12.70
CA SER A 571 3.61 9.73 12.05
C SER A 571 3.50 10.17 10.60
N PRO A 572 3.24 9.27 9.63
CA PRO A 572 2.91 9.64 8.26
C PRO A 572 1.71 10.60 8.17
N ASP A 573 0.77 10.50 9.12
CA ASP A 573 -0.41 11.34 9.16
C ASP A 573 -0.10 12.83 9.39
N PHE A 574 1.11 13.15 9.86
CA PHE A 574 1.54 14.54 10.06
C PHE A 574 1.85 15.30 8.75
N TYR A 575 1.91 14.59 7.63
CA TYR A 575 2.42 15.12 6.36
C TYR A 575 1.34 15.26 5.27
N SER A 576 0.06 15.13 5.61
CA SER A 576 -1.06 15.56 4.76
C SER A 576 -2.11 16.30 5.60
N LEU A 577 -2.89 17.21 4.99
CA LEU A 577 -3.86 18.00 5.73
C LEU A 577 -5.04 17.17 6.26
N SER A 578 -5.58 16.26 5.44
CA SER A 578 -6.68 15.38 5.84
C SER A 578 -6.25 14.39 6.91
N SER A 579 -5.08 13.74 6.76
CA SER A 579 -4.54 12.85 7.79
C SER A 579 -4.28 13.57 9.11
N LEU A 580 -3.72 14.78 9.08
CA LEU A 580 -3.43 15.53 10.30
C LEU A 580 -4.71 15.95 11.01
N ARG A 581 -5.74 16.34 10.25
CA ARG A 581 -7.07 16.63 10.77
C ARG A 581 -7.67 15.40 11.45
N ASP A 582 -7.65 14.26 10.77
CA ASP A 582 -8.15 13.00 11.29
C ASP A 582 -7.39 12.58 12.57
N LEU A 583 -6.06 12.81 12.60
CA LEU A 583 -5.24 12.50 13.76
C LEU A 583 -5.48 13.42 14.96
N LEU A 584 -5.58 14.74 14.78
CA LEU A 584 -5.54 15.71 15.89
C LEU A 584 -6.82 16.52 16.09
N PHE A 585 -7.70 16.56 15.11
CA PHE A 585 -8.89 17.44 15.09
C PHE A 585 -10.19 16.69 14.80
N HIS A 586 -10.18 15.36 14.89
CA HIS A 586 -11.37 14.55 14.63
C HIS A 586 -12.52 14.93 15.56
N VAL A 587 -13.73 15.04 15.00
CA VAL A 587 -14.94 15.43 15.72
C VAL A 587 -15.31 14.48 16.87
N LYS A 588 -15.09 13.18 16.69
CA LYS A 588 -15.42 12.12 17.65
C LYS A 588 -14.40 10.98 17.60
N GLU A 589 -13.81 10.60 18.74
CA GLU A 589 -12.97 9.40 18.80
C GLU A 589 -13.10 8.71 20.15
N HIS A 590 -13.31 7.41 20.09
CA HIS A 590 -13.20 6.47 21.18
C HIS A 590 -11.87 5.72 21.09
N THR A 591 -11.36 5.29 22.23
CA THR A 591 -10.24 4.37 22.30
C THR A 591 -10.64 3.17 23.15
N PHE A 592 -10.02 2.03 22.87
CA PHE A 592 -10.38 0.74 23.47
C PHE A 592 -9.19 0.13 24.19
N SER A 593 -9.44 -0.61 25.25
CA SER A 593 -8.49 -1.59 25.79
C SER A 593 -8.82 -2.99 25.27
N ILE A 594 -7.86 -3.91 25.36
CA ILE A 594 -8.07 -5.32 25.00
C ILE A 594 -9.19 -5.97 25.86
N PRO A 595 -9.30 -5.71 27.17
CA PRO A 595 -10.43 -6.16 27.98
C PRO A 595 -11.80 -5.64 27.50
N GLU A 596 -11.88 -4.38 27.07
CA GLU A 596 -13.12 -3.80 26.51
C GLU A 596 -13.50 -4.51 25.20
N ILE A 597 -12.51 -4.82 24.34
CA ILE A 597 -12.70 -5.62 23.12
C ILE A 597 -13.23 -7.02 23.45
N SER A 598 -12.59 -7.71 24.40
CA SER A 598 -13.02 -9.05 24.87
C SER A 598 -14.47 -9.05 25.35
N LYS A 599 -14.85 -8.06 26.17
CA LYS A 599 -16.22 -7.89 26.66
C LYS A 599 -17.23 -7.69 25.52
N ASN A 600 -16.90 -6.86 24.53
CA ASN A 600 -17.78 -6.60 23.39
C ASN A 600 -17.93 -7.84 22.49
N LEU A 601 -16.85 -8.57 22.23
CA LEU A 601 -16.88 -9.83 21.49
C LEU A 601 -17.83 -10.85 22.15
N ASN A 602 -17.73 -11.02 23.47
CA ASN A 602 -18.61 -11.92 24.22
C ASN A 602 -20.08 -11.49 24.13
N LYS A 603 -20.38 -10.21 24.30
CA LYS A 603 -21.76 -9.69 24.19
C LYS A 603 -22.35 -9.85 22.79
N LEU A 604 -21.52 -9.84 21.75
CA LEU A 604 -21.93 -9.94 20.35
C LEU A 604 -21.91 -11.38 19.82
N ASN A 605 -21.60 -12.37 20.66
CA ASN A 605 -21.39 -13.78 20.28
C ASN A 605 -20.37 -13.94 19.13
N LEU A 606 -19.25 -13.22 19.24
CA LEU A 606 -18.15 -13.25 18.29
C LEU A 606 -16.92 -13.92 18.93
N LYS A 607 -16.37 -14.94 18.28
CA LYS A 607 -15.11 -15.58 18.68
C LYS A 607 -13.91 -14.81 18.12
N PHE A 608 -12.95 -14.44 18.97
CA PHE A 608 -11.67 -13.90 18.52
C PHE A 608 -10.87 -14.96 17.71
N CYS A 609 -10.42 -14.59 16.50
CA CYS A 609 -9.62 -15.48 15.65
C CYS A 609 -8.13 -15.12 15.61
N GLY A 610 -7.74 -13.87 15.92
CA GLY A 610 -6.33 -13.44 15.93
C GLY A 610 -6.11 -12.06 15.31
N PHE A 611 -4.97 -11.43 15.64
CA PHE A 611 -4.50 -10.19 15.03
C PHE A 611 -3.91 -10.43 13.62
N GLU A 612 -4.01 -9.45 12.74
CA GLU A 612 -3.52 -9.57 11.35
C GLU A 612 -2.06 -9.11 11.16
N ASN A 613 -1.61 -8.12 11.93
CA ASN A 613 -0.32 -7.47 11.70
C ASN A 613 0.86 -8.43 11.95
N LYS A 614 1.57 -8.79 10.88
CA LYS A 614 2.69 -9.75 10.93
C LYS A 614 3.87 -9.29 11.80
N ILE A 615 4.16 -7.99 11.85
CA ILE A 615 5.24 -7.44 12.68
C ILE A 615 4.86 -7.57 14.15
N THR A 616 3.65 -7.17 14.52
CA THR A 616 3.11 -7.34 15.88
C THR A 616 3.10 -8.80 16.32
N LEU A 617 2.63 -9.71 15.46
CA LEU A 617 2.64 -11.15 15.70
C LEU A 617 4.05 -11.71 15.89
N LYS A 618 5.04 -11.21 15.14
CA LYS A 618 6.44 -11.63 15.25
C LYS A 618 7.02 -11.20 16.60
N LEU A 619 6.82 -9.94 16.99
CA LEU A 619 7.29 -9.42 18.28
C LEU A 619 6.64 -10.16 19.45
N PHE A 620 5.33 -10.44 19.37
CA PHE A 620 4.63 -11.24 20.37
C PHE A 620 5.26 -12.63 20.54
N LYS A 621 5.53 -13.32 19.43
CA LYS A 621 6.14 -14.66 19.43
C LYS A 621 7.57 -14.73 19.97
N GLN A 622 8.28 -13.60 20.03
CA GLN A 622 9.60 -13.56 20.64
C GLN A 622 9.54 -13.62 22.17
N ILE A 623 8.40 -13.22 22.76
CA ILE A 623 8.17 -13.24 24.20
C ILE A 623 7.35 -14.47 24.60
N TYR A 624 6.33 -14.83 23.82
CA TYR A 624 5.40 -15.91 24.10
C TYR A 624 5.50 -17.01 23.03
N ASP A 625 5.92 -18.22 23.41
CA ASP A 625 6.22 -19.31 22.47
C ASP A 625 5.06 -20.31 22.27
N ASN A 626 4.03 -20.29 23.14
CA ASN A 626 2.90 -21.21 22.99
C ASN A 626 1.93 -20.72 21.91
N LYS A 627 1.66 -21.58 20.92
CA LYS A 627 0.77 -21.26 19.79
C LYS A 627 -0.64 -20.84 20.21
N LYS A 628 -1.13 -21.31 21.36
CA LYS A 628 -2.47 -20.94 21.87
C LYS A 628 -2.55 -19.50 22.36
N ASP A 629 -1.41 -18.92 22.77
CA ASP A 629 -1.35 -17.57 23.35
C ASP A 629 -1.77 -16.50 22.34
N LEU A 630 -1.56 -16.76 21.05
CA LEU A 630 -1.99 -15.88 19.95
C LEU A 630 -3.48 -15.56 19.95
N TYR A 631 -4.29 -16.42 20.58
CA TYR A 631 -5.75 -16.31 20.62
C TYR A 631 -6.28 -15.96 22.01
N ASN A 632 -5.40 -15.72 22.99
CA ASN A 632 -5.76 -15.32 24.34
C ASN A 632 -5.59 -13.80 24.49
N LEU A 633 -6.70 -13.08 24.60
CA LEU A 633 -6.70 -11.62 24.73
C LEU A 633 -6.06 -11.14 26.04
N ASP A 634 -6.09 -11.91 27.12
CA ASP A 634 -5.49 -11.50 28.40
C ASP A 634 -3.96 -11.41 28.28
N ILE A 635 -3.35 -12.36 27.57
CA ILE A 635 -1.89 -12.34 27.29
C ILE A 635 -1.54 -11.17 26.36
N TRP A 636 -2.41 -10.85 25.40
CA TRP A 636 -2.21 -9.66 24.56
C TRP A 636 -2.31 -8.36 25.36
N ASP A 637 -3.16 -8.28 26.38
CA ASP A 637 -3.25 -7.13 27.28
C ASP A 637 -1.94 -6.96 28.08
N GLU A 638 -1.42 -8.03 28.68
CA GLU A 638 -0.10 -8.02 29.35
C GLU A 638 1.02 -7.58 28.41
N PHE A 639 1.01 -8.09 27.18
CA PHE A 639 2.00 -7.74 26.16
C PHE A 639 1.94 -6.26 25.77
N GLU A 640 0.74 -5.70 25.57
CA GLU A 640 0.58 -4.27 25.27
C GLU A 640 1.01 -3.38 26.44
N ASN A 641 0.69 -3.77 27.68
CA ASN A 641 1.12 -3.02 28.86
C ASN A 641 2.66 -2.92 28.95
N SER A 642 3.36 -3.97 28.52
CA SER A 642 4.82 -3.98 28.43
C SER A 642 5.37 -3.31 27.15
N ASN A 643 4.54 -3.15 26.12
CA ASN A 643 4.90 -2.61 24.81
C ASN A 643 3.88 -1.58 24.34
N SER A 644 3.80 -0.44 25.04
CA SER A 644 2.74 0.57 24.89
C SER A 644 2.53 1.16 23.48
N ARG A 645 3.48 0.94 22.56
CA ARG A 645 3.42 1.40 21.16
C ARG A 645 3.12 0.29 20.16
N ILE A 646 2.95 -0.95 20.59
CA ILE A 646 2.76 -2.10 19.70
C ILE A 646 1.52 -1.96 18.79
N PHE A 647 0.47 -1.31 19.28
CA PHE A 647 -0.75 -0.97 18.54
C PHE A 647 -0.84 0.53 18.20
N ALA A 648 0.30 1.18 17.95
CA ALA A 648 0.36 2.60 17.58
C ALA A 648 -0.47 2.94 16.33
N GLY A 649 -0.56 2.01 15.38
CA GLY A 649 -1.49 2.11 14.25
C GLY A 649 -2.92 1.88 14.73
N MET A 650 -3.26 0.62 15.02
CA MET A 650 -4.56 0.20 15.55
C MET A 650 -4.52 -1.29 15.91
N TYR A 651 -5.47 -1.74 16.73
CA TYR A 651 -5.84 -3.15 16.78
C TYR A 651 -6.51 -3.52 15.45
N GLN A 652 -5.90 -4.41 14.67
CA GLN A 652 -6.53 -5.04 13.50
C GLN A 652 -6.62 -6.53 13.74
N PHE A 653 -7.84 -7.02 13.93
CA PHE A 653 -8.08 -8.42 14.26
C PHE A 653 -9.31 -9.00 13.57
N TRP A 654 -9.29 -10.32 13.45
CA TRP A 654 -10.38 -11.12 12.92
C TRP A 654 -11.19 -11.74 14.05
N CYS A 655 -12.50 -11.82 13.85
CA CYS A 655 -13.44 -12.56 14.68
C CYS A 655 -14.45 -13.33 13.82
N GLN A 656 -15.08 -14.34 14.39
CA GLN A 656 -16.05 -15.20 13.71
C GLN A 656 -17.37 -15.24 14.48
N LYS A 657 -18.49 -15.18 13.77
CA LYS A 657 -19.82 -15.37 14.36
C LYS A 657 -20.04 -16.82 14.74
N ILE A 658 -20.40 -17.05 16.01
CA ILE A 658 -20.65 -18.38 16.57
C ILE A 658 -22.02 -18.89 16.14
#